data_AF-A0A2R6LWK5-F1
#
_entry.id   AF-A0A2R6LWK5-F1
#
_cell.length_a   1.000
_cell.length_b   1.000
_cell.length_c   1.000
_cell.angle_alpha   90.00
_cell.angle_beta   90.00
_cell.angle_gamma   90.00
#
_symmetry.space_group_name_H-M   'P 1'
#
loop_
_entity.id
_entity.type
_entity.pdbx_description
1 polymer ?
#
loop_
_entity_poly.entity_id
_entity_poly.type
_entity_poly.pdbx_seq_one_letter_code
_entity_poly.pdbx_strand_id
1 'polypeptide(L)'
;MPNRPARLPATAGVSGRDHPCSDYDRRLARPEGATMTKWADFSFYPVVRDGYRPGTEFDPDATTVGDANRARIDLELTATGPAGSTTERPGVDLTLYGPGEVTNVDADQVVRVEPEPETGAFPPNYFPLVEFDSPQLPWVFSPERADDAGRTRPWLCLVVVPVDAVTYSPSGTGPLPVLETPTDQLPPVEQSWAWAHAQVVGNHDPDSVFATDSTRTTSRLLCPRNLAPQTAYRACVVPTFEPGRRAGLGLDPYPDGRSTIDFAWGDADTVRLPVYHSWRFTSARTGDFESLVEEIDPVQFGETVGFRPLDASDPGPEALKLPADDRGRGTVALGGALKTVGAAPDRYDPAMETTLRDLLNEPSEVVAETDYGAVGPPLYGQYHAGVELLEPASMDLEDYYYPAWFNQLNSDPRNRIPAGYGTQVIRDEQERLMQSAWEQFGDIEEANGLLRRLQFAKSVLESRHRALDSYSTGTLVGMTAPLHGSLLDDDGSGKTVAGTVSGEAIPSGMASATFRRIARSTGPLARRPAVDLDPERLSLRLETGRIPRLTDGPATTAETVHPSAATGPIGGDAGDGTTGGPGSSDGSGPDAAVGPSAGVGTGVPSGPEATTGPNGTGGEDDGDGDDTRHRDGRSVLSALDGLDAHVETARSAASELRTAVDAEDTAAIRSLVEERPTVLDRCESVGRNTFDRLSRSLEKLLSEPRPPGLPESFDRETVSRHLQRLHAARRDLEDAIRAATNGLAADAPAGSVVDDVDRGTDALDRLAATSDALRAAVTTGSDTDLRLDPVGSRFGDTAPQLVQPDAVASPAVVTTPDADALRTSLITDLDPRLQLPAYGERITGIDSLLEREDPVDDVLAAPSFDEPTYKLLADLDQEYFLPGVGAVPRESVGVLQTNPEFIEAFMTGLNHEFASELQWRNYPTDRRGTYFRRFWERRGNPEADESNPEEMADIEPIHTWDENDLGDNQVHGDTASVVLLVRGELLRRYPNTTIFAAKAVPESGVPRDEANRVPALPGMPVSRDDAGPNLKFPRFRGTLDPDVTFFGFDLTPEAALYDPYHRDTKGGQTLVDPDDHADEGWFFVFQEPPGETRFGLDRPTDDEGTIPYGVESDATDTPRISDADDATRVAGGWSDLTWAHVSDDDPATVRYVDVTDSPPGRENWRVETGDAPIDRPDATDRFDDGDAAEWGYNGAHMARITWQLPVRVSIHADDMIPEEPPTDDPDWRSVDRSTFLPGGDG
;
A
#
# COMPACT_ATOMS: atom_id res chain seq x y z
N MET A 1 -48.98 -4.09 -49.12
CA MET A 1 -48.95 -4.83 -50.40
C MET A 1 -48.55 -3.88 -51.53
N PRO A 2 -47.94 -4.34 -52.63
CA PRO A 2 -47.60 -5.74 -53.01
C PRO A 2 -46.10 -6.05 -52.81
N ASN A 3 -45.55 -7.25 -53.04
CA ASN A 3 -46.04 -8.64 -52.84
C ASN A 3 -44.82 -9.59 -52.89
N ARG A 4 -44.91 -10.71 -52.15
CA ARG A 4 -44.11 -11.96 -52.29
C ARG A 4 -44.16 -12.50 -53.75
N PRO A 5 -43.24 -13.40 -54.23
CA PRO A 5 -42.84 -14.61 -53.49
C PRO A 5 -41.41 -15.18 -53.68
N ALA A 6 -41.09 -16.14 -52.81
CA ALA A 6 -39.88 -16.97 -52.76
C ALA A 6 -39.88 -18.17 -53.74
N ARG A 7 -38.75 -18.91 -53.81
CA ARG A 7 -38.75 -20.40 -53.88
C ARG A 7 -37.39 -21.08 -53.60
N LEU A 8 -37.45 -22.13 -52.79
CA LEU A 8 -36.53 -23.30 -52.64
C LEU A 8 -36.56 -24.18 -53.94
N PRO A 9 -35.78 -25.29 -54.14
CA PRO A 9 -35.15 -26.17 -53.11
C PRO A 9 -33.83 -26.97 -53.40
N ALA A 10 -33.11 -27.30 -52.32
CA ALA A 10 -32.61 -28.63 -51.85
C ALA A 10 -31.73 -29.62 -52.68
N THR A 11 -31.23 -30.64 -51.94
CA THR A 11 -30.55 -31.93 -52.30
C THR A 11 -29.03 -31.88 -52.58
N ALA A 12 -28.19 -32.84 -52.16
CA ALA A 12 -28.23 -33.94 -51.16
C ALA A 12 -26.78 -34.53 -50.99
N GLY A 13 -26.38 -35.31 -49.98
CA GLY A 13 -27.01 -35.71 -48.70
C GLY A 13 -26.35 -36.93 -48.02
N VAL A 14 -26.66 -37.15 -46.73
CA VAL A 14 -26.72 -38.43 -45.97
C VAL A 14 -25.46 -39.33 -45.82
N SER A 15 -24.82 -39.26 -44.65
CA SER A 15 -24.72 -40.36 -43.65
C SER A 15 -23.95 -39.90 -42.40
N GLY A 16 -24.28 -40.27 -41.15
CA GLY A 16 -25.36 -41.15 -40.68
C GLY A 16 -24.89 -42.14 -39.61
N ARG A 17 -24.67 -41.67 -38.37
CA ARG A 17 -24.57 -42.49 -37.14
C ARG A 17 -25.14 -41.69 -35.97
N ASP A 18 -25.86 -42.37 -35.10
CA ASP A 18 -26.66 -41.78 -34.03
C ASP A 18 -25.87 -41.61 -32.73
N HIS A 19 -25.98 -40.44 -32.10
CA HIS A 19 -25.76 -40.20 -30.67
C HIS A 19 -27.02 -39.48 -30.13
N PRO A 20 -27.38 -39.67 -28.84
CA PRO A 20 -28.71 -39.29 -28.35
C PRO A 20 -28.80 -37.80 -28.00
N CYS A 21 -29.33 -36.99 -28.92
CA CYS A 21 -29.92 -35.70 -28.53
C CYS A 21 -31.32 -35.93 -27.97
N SER A 22 -31.53 -35.59 -26.69
CA SER A 22 -32.85 -35.34 -26.09
C SER A 22 -32.67 -34.22 -25.06
N ASP A 23 -33.45 -33.15 -25.23
CA ASP A 23 -33.96 -32.27 -24.17
C ASP A 23 -32.98 -31.88 -23.04
N TYR A 24 -32.16 -30.86 -23.29
CA TYR A 24 -31.65 -29.98 -22.24
C TYR A 24 -32.41 -28.65 -22.31
N ASP A 25 -33.21 -28.37 -21.29
CA ASP A 25 -33.93 -27.10 -21.15
C ASP A 25 -32.92 -25.97 -20.86
N ARG A 26 -32.86 -24.97 -21.74
CA ARG A 26 -32.02 -23.77 -21.54
C ARG A 26 -32.69 -22.78 -20.59
N ARG A 27 -32.85 -23.20 -19.33
CA ARG A 27 -33.33 -22.38 -18.21
C ARG A 27 -32.48 -22.70 -16.98
N LEU A 28 -31.38 -21.97 -16.83
CA LEU A 28 -30.59 -21.99 -15.60
C LEU A 28 -31.46 -21.48 -14.45
N ALA A 29 -31.55 -22.26 -13.38
CA ALA A 29 -32.21 -21.81 -12.15
C ALA A 29 -31.37 -20.71 -11.49
N ARG A 30 -32.01 -19.64 -10.98
CA ARG A 30 -31.36 -18.80 -9.96
C ARG A 30 -31.31 -19.66 -8.67
N PRO A 31 -30.17 -19.71 -7.94
CA PRO A 31 -30.05 -20.47 -6.68
C PRO A 31 -31.21 -20.27 -5.70
N GLU A 32 -31.74 -21.37 -5.14
CA GLU A 32 -32.69 -21.31 -4.02
C GLU A 32 -31.97 -20.98 -2.69
N GLY A 33 -32.70 -20.44 -1.71
CA GLY A 33 -32.22 -20.23 -0.33
C GLY A 33 -31.47 -18.92 -0.04
N ALA A 34 -31.55 -17.92 -0.92
CA ALA A 34 -30.91 -16.61 -0.73
C ALA A 34 -31.66 -15.70 0.28
N THR A 35 -31.59 -16.03 1.57
CA THR A 35 -32.17 -15.20 2.65
C THR A 35 -31.77 -13.72 2.54
N MET A 36 -32.76 -12.82 2.43
CA MET A 36 -32.56 -11.38 2.43
C MET A 36 -32.11 -10.87 3.81
N THR A 37 -30.83 -11.06 4.13
CA THR A 37 -30.20 -10.39 5.27
C THR A 37 -29.97 -8.93 4.89
N LYS A 38 -30.68 -8.02 5.58
CA LYS A 38 -30.76 -6.58 5.32
C LYS A 38 -29.43 -5.93 4.89
N TRP A 39 -29.52 -5.15 3.80
CA TRP A 39 -28.58 -4.05 3.51
C TRP A 39 -28.54 -3.01 4.66
N ALA A 40 -27.78 -1.93 4.49
CA ALA A 40 -27.92 -0.76 5.37
C ALA A 40 -29.39 -0.31 5.43
N ASP A 41 -29.99 -0.32 6.63
CA ASP A 41 -31.41 0.01 6.84
C ASP A 41 -31.74 1.44 6.37
N PHE A 42 -32.19 1.59 5.13
CA PHE A 42 -32.72 2.84 4.60
C PHE A 42 -34.17 3.01 5.03
N SER A 43 -34.41 3.90 6.00
CA SER A 43 -35.75 4.26 6.43
C SER A 43 -36.23 5.48 5.64
N PHE A 44 -37.33 5.32 4.89
CA PHE A 44 -37.94 6.40 4.10
C PHE A 44 -39.08 7.08 4.87
N TYR A 45 -39.13 8.40 4.81
CA TYR A 45 -40.16 9.22 5.48
C TYR A 45 -40.85 10.15 4.46
N PRO A 46 -42.19 10.26 4.46
CA PRO A 46 -42.93 10.98 3.42
C PRO A 46 -42.91 12.51 3.58
N VAL A 47 -42.52 13.00 4.75
CA VAL A 47 -42.36 14.44 5.07
C VAL A 47 -41.53 14.60 6.34
N VAL A 48 -40.63 15.58 6.36
CA VAL A 48 -39.92 16.03 7.57
C VAL A 48 -40.00 17.55 7.63
N ARG A 49 -40.45 18.10 8.77
CA ARG A 49 -40.59 19.55 8.98
C ARG A 49 -40.77 19.91 10.46
N ASP A 50 -39.88 20.76 10.97
CA ASP A 50 -39.98 21.34 12.30
C ASP A 50 -40.88 22.59 12.38
N GLY A 51 -41.38 22.85 13.59
CA GLY A 51 -42.07 24.09 13.93
C GLY A 51 -43.60 24.01 13.92
N TYR A 52 -44.23 25.19 13.80
CA TYR A 52 -45.68 25.35 13.96
C TYR A 52 -46.44 24.85 12.72
N ARG A 53 -47.43 23.96 12.94
CA ARG A 53 -48.30 23.42 11.90
C ARG A 53 -49.61 24.21 11.83
N PRO A 54 -49.98 24.82 10.68
CA PRO A 54 -51.31 25.39 10.47
C PRO A 54 -52.44 24.39 10.74
N GLY A 55 -53.59 24.89 11.19
CA GLY A 55 -54.65 24.09 11.79
C GLY A 55 -55.76 23.60 10.86
N THR A 56 -55.64 23.80 9.54
CA THR A 56 -56.70 23.52 8.54
C THR A 56 -56.17 22.72 7.37
N GLU A 57 -56.96 21.76 6.91
CA GLU A 57 -56.77 21.06 5.64
C GLU A 57 -56.95 22.00 4.45
N PHE A 58 -56.38 21.63 3.30
CA PHE A 58 -56.61 22.31 2.03
C PHE A 58 -57.76 21.60 1.28
N ASP A 59 -58.87 22.30 1.10
CA ASP A 59 -60.00 21.87 0.27
C ASP A 59 -60.06 22.79 -0.97
N PRO A 60 -59.87 22.26 -2.20
CA PRO A 60 -59.85 23.08 -3.42
C PRO A 60 -61.21 23.67 -3.80
N ASP A 61 -62.33 23.13 -3.29
CA ASP A 61 -63.68 23.69 -3.46
C ASP A 61 -64.08 24.62 -2.29
N ALA A 62 -63.31 24.65 -1.19
CA ALA A 62 -63.59 25.51 -0.03
C ALA A 62 -63.31 26.99 -0.31
N THR A 63 -64.33 27.69 -0.79
CA THR A 63 -64.35 29.16 -0.98
C THR A 63 -64.04 30.02 0.27
N THR A 64 -63.77 29.42 1.44
CA THR A 64 -63.24 30.08 2.65
C THR A 64 -62.30 29.17 3.46
N VAL A 65 -61.05 29.01 3.03
CA VAL A 65 -59.94 28.61 3.92
C VAL A 65 -59.46 29.85 4.70
N GLY A 66 -59.09 29.71 5.98
CA GLY A 66 -58.52 30.81 6.78
C GLY A 66 -57.07 31.11 6.40
N ASP A 67 -56.62 32.35 6.59
CA ASP A 67 -55.31 32.85 6.14
C ASP A 67 -54.13 31.90 6.42
N ALA A 68 -53.74 31.08 5.43
CA ALA A 68 -52.79 29.98 5.59
C ALA A 68 -51.41 30.43 6.09
N ASN A 69 -50.96 31.62 5.68
CA ASN A 69 -49.70 32.22 6.10
C ASN A 69 -49.77 32.91 7.49
N ARG A 70 -50.83 32.74 8.30
CA ARG A 70 -50.98 33.41 9.60
C ARG A 70 -51.23 32.49 10.79
N ALA A 71 -50.23 32.43 11.67
CA ALA A 71 -50.29 31.71 12.94
C ALA A 71 -50.58 32.68 14.09
N ARG A 72 -51.77 32.59 14.70
CA ARG A 72 -52.14 33.41 15.86
C ARG A 72 -51.77 32.73 17.17
N ILE A 73 -50.89 33.36 17.95
CA ILE A 73 -50.54 32.92 19.31
C ILE A 73 -51.24 33.82 20.33
N ASP A 74 -52.25 33.30 21.03
CA ASP A 74 -52.86 33.98 22.18
C ASP A 74 -51.97 33.82 23.43
N LEU A 75 -51.26 34.88 23.80
CA LEU A 75 -50.36 34.90 24.97
C LEU A 75 -51.15 35.18 26.25
N GLU A 76 -51.07 34.30 27.27
CA GLU A 76 -51.75 34.53 28.54
C GLU A 76 -50.97 35.50 29.45
N LEU A 77 -51.34 36.79 29.40
CA LEU A 77 -50.69 37.86 30.15
C LEU A 77 -51.42 38.11 31.48
N THR A 78 -50.84 37.63 32.58
CA THR A 78 -51.37 37.84 33.94
C THR A 78 -50.64 38.98 34.66
N ALA A 79 -51.32 40.10 34.86
CA ALA A 79 -50.80 41.27 35.57
C ALA A 79 -51.41 41.40 36.98
N THR A 80 -50.57 41.39 38.02
CA THR A 80 -51.00 41.61 39.41
C THR A 80 -50.67 43.02 39.88
N GLY A 81 -51.68 43.76 40.34
CA GLY A 81 -51.53 45.10 40.91
C GLY A 81 -52.31 45.29 42.21
N PRO A 82 -52.34 46.51 42.78
CA PRO A 82 -53.01 46.80 44.06
C PRO A 82 -54.52 46.55 44.10
N ALA A 83 -55.15 46.33 42.95
CA ALA A 83 -56.57 46.02 42.80
C ALA A 83 -56.88 44.51 42.64
N GLY A 84 -55.85 43.66 42.53
CA GLY A 84 -55.98 42.22 42.25
C GLY A 84 -55.10 41.77 41.08
N SER A 85 -55.29 40.52 40.66
CA SER A 85 -54.71 39.98 39.42
C SER A 85 -55.74 40.00 38.30
N THR A 86 -55.30 40.39 37.10
CA THR A 86 -56.09 40.36 35.87
C THR A 86 -55.31 39.60 34.80
N THR A 87 -55.98 38.66 34.14
CA THR A 87 -55.42 37.85 33.06
C THR A 87 -56.12 38.23 31.76
N GLU A 88 -55.35 38.69 30.77
CA GLU A 88 -55.82 38.87 29.40
C GLU A 88 -55.14 37.88 28.46
N ARG A 89 -55.71 37.68 27.27
CA ARG A 89 -55.14 36.87 26.19
C ARG A 89 -54.95 37.70 24.92
N PRO A 90 -53.98 38.63 24.87
CA PRO A 90 -53.58 39.28 23.64
C PRO A 90 -53.07 38.26 22.61
N GLY A 91 -53.73 38.19 21.46
CA GLY A 91 -53.26 37.44 20.30
C GLY A 91 -52.19 38.19 19.53
N VAL A 92 -51.11 37.49 19.21
CA VAL A 92 -50.07 37.93 18.27
C VAL A 92 -50.25 37.16 16.97
N ASP A 93 -50.61 37.86 15.90
CA ASP A 93 -50.72 37.27 14.56
C ASP A 93 -49.31 37.24 13.94
N LEU A 94 -48.65 36.08 13.95
CA LEU A 94 -47.40 35.84 13.24
C LEU A 94 -47.68 35.57 11.76
N THR A 95 -46.81 36.06 10.87
CA THR A 95 -46.81 35.66 9.46
C THR A 95 -45.76 34.57 9.27
N LEU A 96 -46.14 33.44 8.67
CA LEU A 96 -45.26 32.34 8.32
C LEU A 96 -44.63 32.60 6.94
N TYR A 97 -43.38 32.20 6.74
CA TYR A 97 -42.74 32.18 5.43
C TYR A 97 -43.28 31.00 4.62
N GLY A 98 -43.67 31.25 3.37
CA GLY A 98 -44.10 30.24 2.40
C GLY A 98 -43.29 30.33 1.10
N PRO A 99 -43.79 29.77 -0.01
CA PRO A 99 -43.03 29.70 -1.26
C PRO A 99 -42.79 31.08 -1.90
N GLY A 100 -43.65 32.06 -1.62
CA GLY A 100 -43.57 33.42 -2.19
C GLY A 100 -42.47 34.28 -1.59
N GLU A 101 -41.95 33.91 -0.42
CA GLU A 101 -40.84 34.61 0.24
C GLU A 101 -39.45 34.06 -0.18
N VAL A 102 -39.39 32.96 -0.93
CA VAL A 102 -38.13 32.38 -1.43
C VAL A 102 -37.75 32.97 -2.79
N THR A 103 -36.51 33.47 -2.89
CA THR A 103 -35.98 34.08 -4.12
C THR A 103 -34.89 33.26 -4.80
N ASN A 104 -34.20 32.36 -4.08
CA ASN A 104 -33.34 31.31 -4.61
C ASN A 104 -33.18 30.17 -3.58
N VAL A 105 -32.66 29.02 -3.99
CA VAL A 105 -32.11 27.97 -3.11
C VAL A 105 -30.57 28.08 -3.10
N ASP A 106 -29.93 27.71 -2.00
CA ASP A 106 -28.46 27.67 -1.95
C ASP A 106 -27.91 26.50 -2.79
N ALA A 107 -26.78 26.70 -3.46
CA ALA A 107 -26.16 25.66 -4.27
C ALA A 107 -25.57 24.54 -3.40
N ASP A 108 -24.99 24.90 -2.26
CA ASP A 108 -24.35 23.99 -1.31
C ASP A 108 -25.34 23.06 -0.59
N GLN A 109 -26.65 23.28 -0.76
CA GLN A 109 -27.68 22.35 -0.29
C GLN A 109 -27.90 21.16 -1.23
N VAL A 110 -27.40 21.17 -2.47
CA VAL A 110 -27.48 20.04 -3.41
C VAL A 110 -26.26 19.15 -3.23
N VAL A 111 -26.48 17.96 -2.64
CA VAL A 111 -25.39 17.00 -2.32
C VAL A 111 -25.07 16.10 -3.51
N ARG A 112 -26.11 15.65 -4.22
CA ARG A 112 -26.00 14.77 -5.39
C ARG A 112 -27.12 15.09 -6.38
N VAL A 113 -26.82 14.99 -7.66
CA VAL A 113 -27.81 14.88 -8.74
C VAL A 113 -27.54 13.60 -9.49
N GLU A 114 -28.60 12.93 -9.93
CA GLU A 114 -28.49 11.80 -10.83
C GLU A 114 -29.49 11.99 -11.97
N PRO A 115 -29.07 11.92 -13.24
CA PRO A 115 -27.72 11.62 -13.73
C PRO A 115 -26.74 12.75 -13.40
N GLU A 116 -25.44 12.49 -13.44
CA GLU A 116 -24.45 13.55 -13.27
C GLU A 116 -24.52 14.60 -14.41
N PRO A 117 -24.03 15.83 -14.19
CA PRO A 117 -24.00 16.85 -15.23
C PRO A 117 -23.21 16.41 -16.47
N GLU A 118 -23.87 16.49 -17.63
CA GLU A 118 -23.39 16.09 -18.96
C GLU A 118 -23.12 14.57 -19.11
N THR A 119 -23.67 13.69 -18.26
CA THR A 119 -23.69 12.22 -18.48
C THR A 119 -24.22 11.89 -19.88
N GLY A 120 -23.48 11.09 -20.65
CA GLY A 120 -23.81 10.78 -22.06
C GLY A 120 -24.71 9.55 -22.30
N ALA A 121 -24.89 8.67 -21.30
CA ALA A 121 -25.55 7.38 -21.47
C ALA A 121 -26.27 6.89 -20.19
N PHE A 122 -27.17 7.70 -19.62
CA PHE A 122 -27.94 7.29 -18.43
C PHE A 122 -29.04 6.25 -18.78
N PRO A 123 -29.27 5.18 -17.99
CA PRO A 123 -30.31 4.20 -18.25
C PRO A 123 -31.71 4.85 -18.38
N PRO A 124 -32.48 4.57 -19.46
CA PRO A 124 -33.73 5.29 -19.72
C PRO A 124 -34.88 4.94 -18.77
N ASN A 125 -34.75 3.83 -18.04
CA ASN A 125 -35.78 3.26 -17.17
C ASN A 125 -35.66 3.69 -15.69
N TYR A 126 -34.57 4.36 -15.31
CA TYR A 126 -34.42 4.99 -13.99
C TYR A 126 -34.94 6.44 -13.97
N PHE A 127 -35.40 6.87 -12.81
CA PHE A 127 -35.87 8.24 -12.56
C PHE A 127 -34.69 9.16 -12.22
N PRO A 128 -34.53 10.30 -12.93
CA PRO A 128 -33.64 11.37 -12.49
C PRO A 128 -34.06 11.90 -11.11
N LEU A 129 -33.08 12.24 -10.28
CA LEU A 129 -33.27 12.70 -8.91
C LEU A 129 -32.31 13.83 -8.53
N VAL A 130 -32.64 14.53 -7.44
CA VAL A 130 -31.75 15.43 -6.70
C VAL A 130 -31.83 15.10 -5.22
N GLU A 131 -30.67 15.04 -4.57
CA GLU A 131 -30.52 14.87 -3.12
C GLU A 131 -30.11 16.20 -2.47
N PHE A 132 -30.77 16.53 -1.35
CA PHE A 132 -30.46 17.69 -0.54
C PHE A 132 -29.94 17.30 0.84
N ASP A 133 -29.00 18.09 1.33
CA ASP A 133 -28.37 18.00 2.66
C ASP A 133 -29.42 18.12 3.78
N SER A 134 -30.19 19.20 3.80
CA SER A 134 -31.27 19.34 4.77
C SER A 134 -32.42 18.35 4.47
N PRO A 135 -32.82 17.49 5.43
CA PRO A 135 -33.93 16.55 5.24
C PRO A 135 -35.30 17.24 5.17
N GLN A 136 -35.39 18.54 5.48
CA GLN A 136 -36.64 19.30 5.54
C GLN A 136 -36.86 20.22 4.32
N LEU A 137 -35.84 20.43 3.49
CA LEU A 137 -35.85 21.45 2.44
C LEU A 137 -37.04 21.35 1.46
N PRO A 138 -37.50 20.16 1.01
CA PRO A 138 -38.67 20.05 0.13
C PRO A 138 -39.99 20.54 0.74
N TRP A 139 -40.14 20.58 2.07
CA TRP A 139 -41.41 20.92 2.75
C TRP A 139 -41.34 22.13 3.69
N VAL A 140 -40.15 22.65 4.01
CA VAL A 140 -39.98 23.74 4.98
C VAL A 140 -40.81 24.99 4.67
N PHE A 141 -41.02 25.29 3.37
CA PHE A 141 -41.90 26.37 2.89
C PHE A 141 -43.24 25.90 2.30
N SER A 142 -43.61 24.61 2.41
CA SER A 142 -44.91 24.14 1.90
C SER A 142 -46.08 24.83 2.61
N PRO A 143 -47.11 25.29 1.89
CA PRO A 143 -48.30 25.91 2.48
C PRO A 143 -49.27 24.88 3.07
N GLU A 144 -49.19 23.64 2.60
CA GLU A 144 -50.01 22.50 3.02
C GLU A 144 -49.47 21.87 4.31
N ARG A 145 -50.38 21.15 4.99
CA ARG A 145 -50.06 20.18 6.04
C ARG A 145 -50.28 18.78 5.47
N ALA A 146 -49.48 17.82 5.95
CA ALA A 146 -49.72 16.39 5.75
C ALA A 146 -51.17 15.99 6.07
N ASP A 147 -51.77 15.20 5.17
CA ASP A 147 -53.04 14.50 5.41
C ASP A 147 -52.86 13.30 6.38
N ASP A 148 -53.94 12.57 6.64
CA ASP A 148 -53.94 11.41 7.55
C ASP A 148 -53.08 10.23 7.03
N ALA A 149 -52.66 10.22 5.76
CA ALA A 149 -51.72 9.24 5.18
C ALA A 149 -50.26 9.76 5.15
N GLY A 150 -50.02 11.00 5.59
CA GLY A 150 -48.71 11.65 5.60
C GLY A 150 -48.36 12.42 4.32
N ARG A 151 -49.27 12.50 3.34
CA ARG A 151 -49.01 13.14 2.04
C ARG A 151 -48.95 14.66 2.17
N THR A 152 -47.82 15.25 1.79
CA THR A 152 -47.62 16.71 1.74
C THR A 152 -46.98 17.07 0.40
N ARG A 153 -47.55 18.01 -0.36
CA ARG A 153 -46.88 18.47 -1.59
C ARG A 153 -45.63 19.27 -1.24
N PRO A 154 -44.46 18.92 -1.79
CA PRO A 154 -43.25 19.72 -1.61
C PRO A 154 -43.41 21.08 -2.32
N TRP A 155 -42.80 22.14 -1.79
CA TRP A 155 -42.80 23.46 -2.46
C TRP A 155 -41.80 23.54 -3.62
N LEU A 156 -40.93 22.54 -3.74
CA LEU A 156 -40.04 22.27 -4.86
C LEU A 156 -40.49 21.02 -5.62
N CYS A 157 -40.26 21.00 -6.93
CA CYS A 157 -40.46 19.84 -7.79
C CYS A 157 -39.26 19.68 -8.73
N LEU A 158 -38.86 18.44 -9.03
CA LEU A 158 -37.87 18.15 -10.06
C LEU A 158 -38.59 17.88 -11.39
N VAL A 159 -38.29 18.69 -12.41
CA VAL A 159 -38.88 18.55 -13.75
C VAL A 159 -37.80 18.29 -14.79
N VAL A 160 -38.02 17.23 -15.59
CA VAL A 160 -37.07 16.77 -16.62
C VAL A 160 -37.73 16.93 -17.99
N VAL A 161 -37.08 17.69 -18.88
CA VAL A 161 -37.63 18.11 -20.18
C VAL A 161 -36.64 17.87 -21.33
N PRO A 162 -37.09 17.43 -22.52
CA PRO A 162 -36.20 17.29 -23.68
C PRO A 162 -35.65 18.66 -24.11
N VAL A 163 -34.34 18.77 -24.35
CA VAL A 163 -33.69 20.05 -24.64
C VAL A 163 -34.25 20.73 -25.90
N ASP A 164 -34.65 19.95 -26.91
CA ASP A 164 -35.21 20.47 -28.17
C ASP A 164 -36.70 20.86 -28.08
N ALA A 165 -37.38 20.52 -26.98
CA ALA A 165 -38.81 20.80 -26.77
C ALA A 165 -39.08 22.11 -26.00
N VAL A 166 -38.05 22.76 -25.45
CA VAL A 166 -38.17 23.86 -24.48
C VAL A 166 -37.23 25.03 -24.79
N THR A 167 -37.57 26.22 -24.28
CA THR A 167 -36.66 27.37 -24.31
C THR A 167 -36.10 27.61 -22.91
N TYR A 168 -34.80 27.35 -22.72
CA TYR A 168 -34.09 27.68 -21.49
C TYR A 168 -33.35 29.02 -21.63
N SER A 169 -33.78 30.03 -20.89
CA SER A 169 -33.11 31.33 -20.80
C SER A 169 -32.18 31.36 -19.57
N PRO A 170 -30.85 31.44 -19.74
CA PRO A 170 -29.95 31.68 -18.61
C PRO A 170 -30.19 33.07 -18.00
N SER A 171 -29.66 33.30 -16.79
CA SER A 171 -29.82 34.52 -15.99
C SER A 171 -29.19 35.77 -16.66
N GLY A 172 -29.91 36.37 -17.61
CA GLY A 172 -29.47 37.56 -18.35
C GLY A 172 -30.07 38.89 -17.85
N THR A 173 -31.38 38.93 -17.60
CA THR A 173 -32.12 40.15 -17.21
C THR A 173 -33.17 39.93 -16.11
N GLY A 174 -33.24 38.74 -15.53
CA GLY A 174 -34.06 38.39 -14.38
C GLY A 174 -33.18 37.82 -13.25
N PRO A 175 -33.73 37.64 -12.03
CA PRO A 175 -32.94 37.16 -10.88
C PRO A 175 -32.49 35.71 -11.02
N LEU A 176 -33.27 34.86 -11.70
CA LEU A 176 -32.99 33.45 -11.95
C LEU A 176 -33.03 33.12 -13.45
N PRO A 177 -32.43 31.98 -13.87
CA PRO A 177 -32.74 31.36 -15.15
C PRO A 177 -34.23 31.00 -15.25
N VAL A 178 -34.76 30.98 -16.48
CA VAL A 178 -36.17 30.71 -16.77
C VAL A 178 -36.32 29.60 -17.78
N LEU A 179 -37.10 28.58 -17.44
CA LEU A 179 -37.57 27.54 -18.34
C LEU A 179 -38.93 27.94 -18.91
N GLU A 180 -39.05 27.98 -20.23
CA GLU A 180 -40.33 28.12 -20.94
C GLU A 180 -40.62 26.80 -21.65
N THR A 181 -41.71 26.12 -21.23
CA THR A 181 -42.02 24.74 -21.62
C THR A 181 -43.52 24.54 -21.80
N PRO A 182 -43.95 23.68 -22.75
CA PRO A 182 -45.29 23.10 -22.71
C PRO A 182 -45.53 22.40 -21.37
N THR A 183 -46.78 22.42 -20.90
CA THR A 183 -47.19 21.72 -19.66
C THR A 183 -47.28 20.21 -19.85
N ASP A 184 -47.46 19.73 -21.08
CA ASP A 184 -47.42 18.30 -21.43
C ASP A 184 -46.01 17.67 -21.31
N GLN A 185 -44.99 18.48 -20.98
CA GLN A 185 -43.63 18.07 -20.63
C GLN A 185 -43.33 18.18 -19.13
N LEU A 186 -44.34 18.35 -18.27
CA LEU A 186 -44.20 18.42 -16.82
C LEU A 186 -44.98 17.28 -16.14
N PRO A 187 -44.54 16.81 -14.95
CA PRO A 187 -45.32 15.86 -14.17
C PRO A 187 -46.61 16.50 -13.62
N PRO A 188 -47.65 15.70 -13.30
CA PRO A 188 -48.85 16.17 -12.59
C PRO A 188 -48.47 16.81 -11.25
N VAL A 189 -48.79 18.10 -11.07
CA VAL A 189 -48.36 18.89 -9.91
C VAL A 189 -49.10 18.47 -8.63
N GLU A 190 -50.32 17.98 -8.80
CA GLU A 190 -51.22 17.44 -7.80
C GLU A 190 -50.64 16.19 -7.11
N GLN A 191 -49.83 15.41 -7.85
CA GLN A 191 -49.19 14.16 -7.42
C GLN A 191 -47.75 14.35 -6.91
N SER A 192 -47.25 15.58 -6.83
CA SER A 192 -45.87 15.89 -6.37
C SER A 192 -45.50 15.36 -4.97
N TRP A 193 -46.49 15.04 -4.13
CA TRP A 193 -46.31 14.39 -2.82
C TRP A 193 -45.81 12.93 -2.92
N ALA A 194 -45.96 12.27 -4.06
CA ALA A 194 -45.53 10.89 -4.27
C ALA A 194 -44.02 10.78 -4.59
N TRP A 195 -43.43 11.88 -5.07
CA TRP A 195 -42.11 11.92 -5.69
C TRP A 195 -41.11 12.72 -4.84
N ALA A 196 -41.35 12.79 -3.54
CA ALA A 196 -40.50 13.43 -2.55
C ALA A 196 -40.49 12.62 -1.25
N HIS A 197 -39.29 12.38 -0.71
CA HIS A 197 -39.08 11.63 0.53
C HIS A 197 -37.79 12.05 1.24
N ALA A 198 -37.71 11.81 2.53
CA ALA A 198 -36.47 11.85 3.29
C ALA A 198 -35.95 10.43 3.51
N GLN A 199 -34.62 10.27 3.56
CA GLN A 199 -33.94 9.02 3.90
C GLN A 199 -33.16 9.21 5.20
N VAL A 200 -33.24 8.19 6.07
CA VAL A 200 -32.30 8.00 7.19
C VAL A 200 -31.46 6.76 6.91
N VAL A 201 -30.16 6.83 7.16
CA VAL A 201 -29.21 5.72 6.99
C VAL A 201 -28.96 5.00 8.32
N GLY A 202 -29.46 3.77 8.41
CA GLY A 202 -29.38 2.90 9.58
C GLY A 202 -30.58 3.05 10.52
N ASN A 203 -30.83 2.00 11.30
CA ASN A 203 -31.92 1.94 12.26
C ASN A 203 -31.68 2.88 13.47
N HIS A 204 -32.35 4.04 13.46
CA HIS A 204 -32.22 5.11 14.45
C HIS A 204 -33.58 5.75 14.75
N ASP A 205 -33.73 6.32 15.95
CA ASP A 205 -34.94 7.03 16.38
C ASP A 205 -35.10 8.38 15.64
N PRO A 206 -36.15 8.60 14.82
CA PRO A 206 -36.24 9.77 13.94
C PRO A 206 -36.30 11.11 14.70
N ASP A 207 -36.91 11.15 15.88
CA ASP A 207 -36.93 12.33 16.76
C ASP A 207 -35.51 12.73 17.21
N SER A 208 -34.56 11.79 17.27
CA SER A 208 -33.16 12.05 17.58
C SER A 208 -32.34 12.44 16.35
N VAL A 209 -32.57 11.81 15.19
CA VAL A 209 -31.73 12.08 14.00
C VAL A 209 -32.10 13.40 13.35
N PHE A 210 -33.39 13.68 13.12
CA PHE A 210 -33.82 14.90 12.43
C PHE A 210 -33.68 16.18 13.27
N ALA A 211 -33.49 16.05 14.59
CA ALA A 211 -33.27 17.17 15.50
C ALA A 211 -31.80 17.61 15.64
N THR A 212 -30.88 17.02 14.85
CA THR A 212 -29.45 17.35 14.85
C THR A 212 -28.91 17.41 13.42
N ASP A 213 -27.96 18.32 13.15
CA ASP A 213 -27.26 18.38 11.86
C ASP A 213 -26.44 17.09 11.69
N SER A 214 -26.91 16.21 10.79
CA SER A 214 -26.52 14.80 10.77
C SER A 214 -26.30 14.31 9.34
N THR A 215 -25.08 13.87 9.06
CA THR A 215 -24.67 13.28 7.76
C THR A 215 -25.32 11.92 7.46
N ARG A 216 -26.29 11.49 8.27
CA ARG A 216 -27.08 10.25 8.10
C ARG A 216 -28.44 10.52 7.45
N THR A 217 -28.76 11.77 7.16
CA THR A 217 -30.07 12.20 6.63
C THR A 217 -29.91 12.94 5.33
N THR A 218 -30.80 12.68 4.38
CA THR A 218 -30.96 13.49 3.15
C THR A 218 -32.45 13.61 2.83
N SER A 219 -32.82 14.56 1.97
CA SER A 219 -34.12 14.57 1.30
C SER A 219 -33.97 14.51 -0.22
N ARG A 220 -35.00 14.00 -0.91
CA ARG A 220 -34.98 13.83 -2.36
C ARG A 220 -36.19 14.42 -3.05
N LEU A 221 -35.98 14.79 -4.30
CA LEU A 221 -37.04 14.92 -5.30
C LEU A 221 -36.71 13.98 -6.46
N LEU A 222 -37.67 13.13 -6.82
CA LEU A 222 -37.61 12.27 -8.00
C LEU A 222 -38.38 12.93 -9.15
N CYS A 223 -37.98 12.66 -10.39
CA CYS A 223 -38.80 12.96 -11.57
C CYS A 223 -39.28 11.64 -12.17
N PRO A 224 -40.59 11.30 -12.09
CA PRO A 224 -41.13 10.00 -12.49
C PRO A 224 -41.25 9.84 -14.01
N ARG A 225 -40.27 10.33 -14.77
CA ARG A 225 -40.31 10.46 -16.23
C ARG A 225 -39.76 9.21 -16.91
N ASN A 226 -40.51 8.66 -17.85
CA ASN A 226 -39.97 7.70 -18.82
C ASN A 226 -39.06 8.45 -19.82
N LEU A 227 -37.80 8.05 -19.94
CA LEU A 227 -36.82 8.74 -20.77
C LEU A 227 -36.77 8.08 -22.15
N ALA A 228 -37.07 8.85 -23.20
CA ALA A 228 -36.89 8.41 -24.57
C ALA A 228 -35.40 8.09 -24.81
N PRO A 229 -35.03 6.97 -25.45
CA PRO A 229 -33.63 6.62 -25.71
C PRO A 229 -32.87 7.68 -26.51
N GLN A 230 -31.55 7.76 -26.30
CA GLN A 230 -30.62 8.65 -27.02
C GLN A 230 -31.04 10.13 -27.09
N THR A 231 -31.75 10.62 -26.07
CA THR A 231 -32.37 11.95 -26.05
C THR A 231 -31.68 12.84 -25.02
N ALA A 232 -31.36 14.08 -25.42
CA ALA A 232 -30.77 15.07 -24.54
C ALA A 232 -31.85 15.73 -23.67
N TYR A 233 -31.66 15.68 -22.35
CA TYR A 233 -32.57 16.22 -21.34
C TYR A 233 -31.94 17.37 -20.55
N ARG A 234 -32.79 18.26 -20.04
CA ARG A 234 -32.46 19.19 -18.96
C ARG A 234 -33.34 18.85 -17.75
N ALA A 235 -32.72 18.66 -16.60
CA ALA A 235 -33.39 18.58 -15.31
C ALA A 235 -33.37 19.96 -14.65
N CYS A 236 -34.47 20.37 -14.03
CA CYS A 236 -34.64 21.65 -13.35
C CYS A 236 -35.37 21.47 -12.01
N VAL A 237 -34.83 22.06 -10.94
CA VAL A 237 -35.55 22.24 -9.68
C VAL A 237 -36.34 23.55 -9.76
N VAL A 238 -37.66 23.44 -9.63
CA VAL A 238 -38.63 24.54 -9.84
C VAL A 238 -39.62 24.63 -8.67
N PRO A 239 -40.23 25.80 -8.39
CA PRO A 239 -41.27 25.92 -7.36
C PRO A 239 -42.61 25.30 -7.82
N THR A 240 -43.24 24.53 -6.93
CA THR A 240 -44.53 23.83 -7.15
C THR A 240 -45.74 24.79 -7.12
N PHE A 241 -45.62 25.93 -6.44
CA PHE A 241 -46.74 26.87 -6.18
C PHE A 241 -46.55 28.23 -6.87
N GLU A 242 -47.66 28.84 -7.32
CA GLU A 242 -47.69 30.12 -8.06
C GLU A 242 -46.95 31.26 -7.32
N PRO A 243 -47.09 31.49 -6.00
CA PRO A 243 -46.35 32.55 -5.32
C PRO A 243 -44.83 32.43 -5.48
N GLY A 244 -44.27 31.20 -5.39
CA GLY A 244 -42.84 30.95 -5.59
C GLY A 244 -42.42 31.10 -7.05
N ARG A 245 -43.26 30.63 -7.99
CA ARG A 245 -43.05 30.86 -9.43
C ARG A 245 -42.99 32.36 -9.76
N ARG A 246 -43.85 33.16 -9.13
CA ARG A 246 -43.89 34.63 -9.29
C ARG A 246 -42.67 35.30 -8.66
N ALA A 247 -42.31 34.92 -7.44
CA ALA A 247 -41.14 35.43 -6.72
C ALA A 247 -39.85 35.23 -7.53
N GLY A 248 -39.59 33.99 -7.99
CA GLY A 248 -38.42 33.65 -8.81
C GLY A 248 -38.41 34.31 -10.20
N LEU A 249 -39.57 34.72 -10.73
CA LEU A 249 -39.68 35.53 -11.95
C LEU A 249 -39.53 37.05 -11.72
N GLY A 250 -39.32 37.49 -10.48
CA GLY A 250 -39.24 38.91 -10.12
C GLY A 250 -40.58 39.65 -10.17
N LEU A 251 -41.70 38.92 -10.01
CA LEU A 251 -43.06 39.46 -9.93
C LEU A 251 -43.52 39.51 -8.47
N ASP A 252 -44.47 40.41 -8.17
CA ASP A 252 -45.18 40.43 -6.89
C ASP A 252 -45.86 39.06 -6.63
N PRO A 253 -45.49 38.31 -5.57
CA PRO A 253 -46.06 36.98 -5.28
C PRO A 253 -47.55 36.99 -4.96
N TYR A 254 -48.09 38.08 -4.38
CA TYR A 254 -49.44 38.14 -3.82
C TYR A 254 -50.26 39.34 -4.36
N PRO A 255 -50.41 39.48 -5.70
CA PRO A 255 -50.86 40.72 -6.35
C PRO A 255 -52.28 41.17 -5.99
N ASP A 256 -53.17 40.23 -5.67
CA ASP A 256 -54.56 40.49 -5.27
C ASP A 256 -54.75 40.55 -3.73
N GLY A 257 -53.67 40.39 -2.95
CA GLY A 257 -53.72 40.35 -1.49
C GLY A 257 -54.52 39.19 -0.90
N ARG A 258 -54.69 38.10 -1.66
CA ARG A 258 -55.42 36.89 -1.26
C ARG A 258 -54.49 35.84 -0.66
N SER A 259 -55.04 35.04 0.25
CA SER A 259 -54.39 33.93 0.96
C SER A 259 -54.63 32.55 0.31
N THR A 260 -55.23 32.50 -0.88
CA THR A 260 -55.32 31.30 -1.73
C THR A 260 -53.99 31.08 -2.47
N ILE A 261 -53.48 29.85 -2.44
CA ILE A 261 -52.18 29.48 -3.02
C ILE A 261 -52.40 28.42 -4.09
N ASP A 262 -52.34 28.86 -5.35
CA ASP A 262 -52.53 28.01 -6.53
C ASP A 262 -51.22 27.32 -6.95
N PHE A 263 -51.29 26.30 -7.81
CA PHE A 263 -50.11 25.63 -8.37
C PHE A 263 -49.38 26.47 -9.44
N ALA A 264 -48.09 26.19 -9.63
CA ALA A 264 -47.24 26.88 -10.59
C ALA A 264 -47.55 26.54 -12.07
N TRP A 265 -48.19 25.40 -12.33
CA TRP A 265 -48.73 25.02 -13.64
C TRP A 265 -50.08 24.28 -13.50
N GLY A 266 -50.73 24.02 -14.62
CA GLY A 266 -52.10 23.48 -14.74
C GLY A 266 -52.54 23.56 -16.22
N ASP A 267 -53.85 23.76 -16.48
CA ASP A 267 -54.52 23.75 -17.80
C ASP A 267 -53.99 24.70 -18.92
N ALA A 268 -52.91 25.44 -18.71
CA ALA A 268 -52.33 26.34 -19.71
C ALA A 268 -51.41 25.59 -20.69
N ASP A 269 -51.49 25.87 -22.00
CA ASP A 269 -50.67 25.20 -23.04
C ASP A 269 -49.13 25.31 -22.83
N THR A 270 -48.67 26.34 -22.11
CA THR A 270 -47.25 26.65 -21.90
C THR A 270 -47.07 27.46 -20.61
N VAL A 271 -46.04 27.12 -19.84
CA VAL A 271 -45.69 27.79 -18.58
C VAL A 271 -44.26 28.36 -18.62
N ARG A 272 -44.04 29.41 -17.82
CA ARG A 272 -42.71 30.00 -17.56
C ARG A 272 -42.37 29.74 -16.09
N LEU A 273 -41.34 28.95 -15.84
CA LEU A 273 -40.89 28.54 -14.50
C LEU A 273 -39.51 29.16 -14.19
N PRO A 274 -39.29 29.76 -13.02
CA PRO A 274 -37.94 30.07 -12.56
C PRO A 274 -37.24 28.78 -12.14
N VAL A 275 -35.92 28.73 -12.32
CA VAL A 275 -35.10 27.54 -12.07
C VAL A 275 -34.10 27.85 -10.98
N TYR A 276 -34.15 27.12 -9.87
CA TYR A 276 -33.22 27.28 -8.74
C TYR A 276 -31.91 26.51 -8.98
N HIS A 277 -32.01 25.30 -9.51
CA HIS A 277 -30.87 24.45 -9.89
C HIS A 277 -31.19 23.71 -11.20
N SER A 278 -30.21 23.49 -12.09
CA SER A 278 -30.40 22.67 -13.29
C SER A 278 -29.12 22.13 -13.89
N TRP A 279 -29.20 20.94 -14.46
CA TRP A 279 -28.13 20.26 -15.19
C TRP A 279 -28.67 19.66 -16.50
N ARG A 280 -27.80 19.00 -17.26
CA ARG A 280 -28.13 18.28 -18.49
C ARG A 280 -27.60 16.86 -18.43
N PHE A 281 -28.19 15.98 -19.23
CA PHE A 281 -27.70 14.63 -19.48
C PHE A 281 -28.27 14.12 -20.81
N THR A 282 -27.79 12.97 -21.28
CA THR A 282 -28.35 12.22 -22.41
C THR A 282 -28.66 10.80 -21.96
N SER A 283 -29.85 10.31 -22.32
CA SER A 283 -30.24 8.92 -22.07
C SER A 283 -29.47 7.95 -22.97
N ALA A 284 -29.19 6.75 -22.48
CA ALA A 284 -28.59 5.67 -23.25
C ALA A 284 -29.49 5.22 -24.40
N ARG A 285 -28.95 4.38 -25.29
CA ARG A 285 -29.75 3.62 -26.27
C ARG A 285 -30.48 2.46 -25.57
N THR A 286 -29.73 1.69 -24.79
CA THR A 286 -30.12 0.48 -24.05
C THR A 286 -29.13 0.26 -22.90
N GLY A 287 -29.52 -0.50 -21.89
CA GLY A 287 -28.65 -0.94 -20.80
C GLY A 287 -28.74 -0.10 -19.52
N ASP A 288 -29.36 -0.67 -18.49
CA ASP A 288 -29.02 -0.49 -17.06
C ASP A 288 -27.93 -1.51 -16.67
N PHE A 289 -27.62 -1.65 -15.38
CA PHE A 289 -26.58 -2.58 -14.93
C PHE A 289 -26.95 -4.05 -15.22
N GLU A 290 -28.13 -4.53 -14.80
CA GLU A 290 -28.54 -5.92 -15.04
C GLU A 290 -28.55 -6.25 -16.53
N SER A 291 -29.16 -5.40 -17.38
CA SER A 291 -29.12 -5.58 -18.84
C SER A 291 -27.71 -5.68 -19.43
N LEU A 292 -26.74 -4.92 -18.90
CA LEU A 292 -25.37 -4.92 -19.42
C LEU A 292 -24.52 -6.08 -18.91
N VAL A 293 -24.91 -6.72 -17.80
CA VAL A 293 -24.29 -7.99 -17.38
C VAL A 293 -24.98 -9.17 -18.08
N GLU A 294 -26.28 -9.11 -18.36
CA GLU A 294 -26.99 -10.10 -19.18
C GLU A 294 -26.64 -10.02 -20.68
N GLU A 295 -26.22 -8.86 -21.21
CA GLU A 295 -25.70 -8.71 -22.58
C GLU A 295 -24.25 -9.25 -22.72
N ILE A 296 -23.59 -9.67 -21.63
CA ILE A 296 -22.23 -10.24 -21.64
C ILE A 296 -22.28 -11.78 -21.74
N ASP A 297 -21.89 -12.31 -22.91
CA ASP A 297 -21.74 -13.75 -23.14
C ASP A 297 -20.48 -14.30 -22.42
N PRO A 298 -20.57 -15.40 -21.64
CA PRO A 298 -19.39 -16.16 -21.22
C PRO A 298 -18.81 -16.91 -22.43
N VAL A 299 -17.49 -16.78 -22.64
CA VAL A 299 -16.77 -17.28 -23.82
C VAL A 299 -15.49 -18.01 -23.40
N GLN A 300 -15.42 -19.30 -23.73
CA GLN A 300 -14.17 -20.06 -23.76
C GLN A 300 -13.29 -19.54 -24.92
N PHE A 301 -12.14 -18.94 -24.60
CA PHE A 301 -11.20 -18.44 -25.60
C PHE A 301 -10.40 -19.59 -26.25
N GLY A 302 -10.39 -19.65 -27.59
CA GLY A 302 -9.62 -20.66 -28.33
C GLY A 302 -8.11 -20.37 -28.36
N GLU A 303 -7.32 -21.42 -28.66
CA GLU A 303 -5.85 -21.48 -28.69
C GLU A 303 -5.12 -20.25 -29.28
N THR A 304 -5.74 -19.58 -30.24
CA THR A 304 -5.19 -18.39 -30.92
C THR A 304 -5.21 -17.12 -30.07
N VAL A 305 -5.82 -17.13 -28.88
CA VAL A 305 -5.79 -16.01 -27.93
C VAL A 305 -4.65 -16.22 -26.94
N GLY A 306 -3.75 -15.25 -26.84
CA GLY A 306 -2.50 -15.33 -26.08
C GLY A 306 -1.27 -15.68 -26.90
N PHE A 307 -1.43 -16.20 -28.12
CA PHE A 307 -0.34 -16.62 -29.00
C PHE A 307 -0.48 -16.05 -30.42
N ARG A 308 0.63 -15.63 -31.03
CA ARG A 308 0.68 -15.22 -32.45
C ARG A 308 1.78 -15.94 -33.24
N PRO A 309 1.52 -16.34 -34.49
CA PRO A 309 2.54 -16.94 -35.34
C PRO A 309 3.52 -15.87 -35.84
N LEU A 310 4.74 -15.91 -35.31
CA LEU A 310 5.87 -15.12 -35.79
C LEU A 310 6.47 -15.77 -37.04
N ASP A 311 6.77 -14.99 -38.08
CA ASP A 311 7.51 -15.47 -39.26
C ASP A 311 9.02 -15.45 -38.97
N ALA A 312 9.59 -16.64 -38.83
CA ALA A 312 10.99 -16.89 -38.50
C ALA A 312 11.72 -17.61 -39.65
N SER A 313 11.23 -17.42 -40.89
CA SER A 313 11.82 -18.01 -42.11
C SER A 313 13.22 -17.48 -42.46
N ASP A 314 13.60 -16.31 -41.94
CA ASP A 314 14.92 -15.71 -42.12
C ASP A 314 15.42 -15.03 -40.82
N PRO A 315 15.92 -15.80 -39.84
CA PRO A 315 16.45 -15.28 -38.58
C PRO A 315 17.86 -14.67 -38.72
N GLY A 316 18.41 -14.64 -39.94
CA GLY A 316 19.80 -14.26 -40.23
C GLY A 316 20.71 -15.49 -40.41
N PRO A 317 21.25 -16.09 -39.33
CA PRO A 317 22.10 -17.28 -39.42
C PRO A 317 21.38 -18.46 -40.09
N GLU A 318 22.06 -19.13 -41.03
CA GLU A 318 21.48 -20.27 -41.76
C GLU A 318 21.21 -21.48 -40.83
N ALA A 319 21.99 -21.62 -39.77
CA ALA A 319 21.85 -22.72 -38.79
C ALA A 319 20.63 -22.58 -37.86
N LEU A 320 20.02 -21.39 -37.76
CA LEU A 320 18.80 -21.16 -36.97
C LEU A 320 17.51 -21.23 -37.82
N LYS A 321 17.60 -21.58 -39.11
CA LYS A 321 16.44 -21.58 -40.01
C LYS A 321 15.52 -22.75 -39.75
N LEU A 322 14.32 -22.44 -39.26
CA LEU A 322 13.27 -23.40 -39.01
C LEU A 322 12.81 -24.13 -40.28
N PRO A 323 12.36 -25.39 -40.16
CA PRO A 323 11.67 -26.09 -41.25
C PRO A 323 10.47 -25.29 -41.75
N ALA A 324 10.31 -25.23 -43.07
CA ALA A 324 9.20 -24.53 -43.68
C ALA A 324 7.90 -25.37 -43.68
N ASP A 325 6.78 -24.72 -43.36
CA ASP A 325 5.42 -25.28 -43.44
C ASP A 325 4.98 -25.59 -44.89
N ASP A 326 3.76 -26.13 -45.04
CA ASP A 326 3.12 -26.38 -46.34
C ASP A 326 2.96 -25.12 -47.22
N ARG A 327 3.17 -23.91 -46.67
CA ARG A 327 3.09 -22.61 -47.37
C ARG A 327 4.48 -22.01 -47.63
N GLY A 328 5.55 -22.65 -47.18
CA GLY A 328 6.93 -22.23 -47.39
C GLY A 328 7.50 -21.27 -46.33
N ARG A 329 6.97 -21.26 -45.10
CA ARG A 329 7.42 -20.41 -43.99
C ARG A 329 7.82 -21.20 -42.76
N GLY A 330 8.91 -20.83 -42.10
CA GLY A 330 9.17 -21.26 -40.72
C GLY A 330 8.44 -20.32 -39.77
N THR A 331 7.61 -20.85 -38.87
CA THR A 331 6.85 -20.03 -37.91
C THR A 331 6.97 -20.57 -36.48
N VAL A 332 6.85 -19.67 -35.50
CA VAL A 332 6.84 -19.99 -34.06
C VAL A 332 5.66 -19.30 -33.39
N ALA A 333 4.89 -19.99 -32.56
CA ALA A 333 3.96 -19.33 -31.64
C ALA A 333 4.71 -18.51 -30.58
N LEU A 334 4.58 -17.18 -30.66
CA LEU A 334 5.05 -16.25 -29.64
C LEU A 334 3.89 -15.91 -28.68
N GLY A 335 4.09 -16.14 -27.38
CA GLY A 335 3.11 -15.80 -26.34
C GLY A 335 3.13 -14.32 -25.95
N GLY A 336 2.06 -13.87 -25.29
CA GLY A 336 1.98 -12.59 -24.57
C GLY A 336 2.20 -12.73 -23.05
N ALA A 337 1.93 -11.66 -22.31
CA ALA A 337 1.91 -11.65 -20.83
C ALA A 337 0.68 -12.38 -20.26
N LEU A 338 -0.40 -12.46 -21.04
CA LEU A 338 -1.59 -13.29 -20.78
C LEU A 338 -1.72 -14.35 -21.88
N LYS A 339 -2.07 -15.57 -21.50
CA LYS A 339 -2.30 -16.70 -22.42
C LYS A 339 -3.59 -17.47 -22.08
N THR A 340 -4.12 -18.24 -23.03
CA THR A 340 -5.25 -19.14 -22.79
C THR A 340 -4.88 -20.25 -21.80
N VAL A 341 -5.87 -20.72 -21.03
CA VAL A 341 -5.68 -21.83 -20.07
C VAL A 341 -5.28 -23.10 -20.82
N GLY A 342 -4.30 -23.83 -20.30
CA GLY A 342 -3.76 -25.07 -20.91
C GLY A 342 -2.98 -24.89 -22.22
N ALA A 343 -2.94 -23.69 -22.81
CA ALA A 343 -2.22 -23.46 -24.06
C ALA A 343 -0.69 -23.35 -23.84
N ALA A 344 0.05 -24.29 -24.43
CA ALA A 344 1.50 -24.36 -24.38
C ALA A 344 2.13 -23.89 -25.71
N PRO A 345 3.30 -23.21 -25.68
CA PRO A 345 3.97 -22.75 -26.89
C PRO A 345 4.64 -23.89 -27.69
N ASP A 346 4.60 -23.80 -29.02
CA ASP A 346 5.30 -24.71 -29.95
C ASP A 346 6.73 -25.00 -29.49
N ARG A 347 7.09 -26.28 -29.26
CA ARG A 347 8.44 -26.65 -28.81
C ARG A 347 9.49 -26.18 -29.81
N TYR A 348 10.42 -25.35 -29.35
CA TYR A 348 11.63 -25.02 -30.10
C TYR A 348 12.55 -26.26 -30.15
N ASP A 349 13.44 -26.33 -31.14
CA ASP A 349 14.34 -27.49 -31.31
C ASP A 349 15.57 -27.35 -30.39
N PRO A 350 15.85 -28.29 -29.47
CA PRO A 350 17.03 -28.24 -28.60
C PRO A 350 18.37 -28.16 -29.36
N ALA A 351 18.43 -28.65 -30.60
CA ALA A 351 19.61 -28.46 -31.45
C ALA A 351 19.78 -26.99 -31.88
N MET A 352 18.68 -26.24 -32.05
CA MET A 352 18.70 -24.81 -32.33
C MET A 352 18.95 -23.96 -31.07
N GLU A 353 18.52 -24.39 -29.89
CA GLU A 353 18.94 -23.77 -28.62
C GLU A 353 20.46 -23.82 -28.46
N THR A 354 21.05 -25.01 -28.66
CA THR A 354 22.51 -25.21 -28.58
C THR A 354 23.24 -24.34 -29.61
N THR A 355 22.77 -24.34 -30.86
CA THR A 355 23.29 -23.48 -31.94
C THR A 355 23.20 -21.99 -31.59
N LEU A 356 22.17 -21.56 -30.85
CA LEU A 356 22.01 -20.19 -30.40
C LEU A 356 22.93 -19.85 -29.21
N ARG A 357 23.14 -20.78 -28.26
CA ARG A 357 24.14 -20.61 -27.17
C ARG A 357 25.55 -20.40 -27.74
N ASP A 358 25.97 -21.26 -28.66
CA ASP A 358 27.28 -21.17 -29.33
C ASP A 358 27.46 -19.80 -30.04
N LEU A 359 26.45 -19.39 -30.83
CA LEU A 359 26.46 -18.11 -31.55
C LEU A 359 26.52 -16.88 -30.63
N LEU A 360 25.91 -16.97 -29.45
CA LEU A 360 25.88 -15.87 -28.48
C LEU A 360 27.19 -15.78 -27.67
N ASN A 361 27.94 -16.88 -27.56
CA ASN A 361 29.26 -16.91 -26.92
C ASN A 361 30.42 -16.48 -27.85
N GLU A 362 30.28 -16.64 -29.18
CA GLU A 362 31.28 -16.23 -30.19
C GLU A 362 31.91 -14.83 -29.97
N PRO A 363 31.18 -13.76 -29.59
CA PRO A 363 31.78 -12.45 -29.35
C PRO A 363 32.80 -12.44 -28.20
N SER A 364 32.51 -13.17 -27.12
CA SER A 364 33.40 -13.27 -25.95
C SER A 364 34.64 -14.11 -26.27
N GLU A 365 34.49 -15.16 -27.09
CA GLU A 365 35.63 -15.93 -27.62
C GLU A 365 36.57 -15.06 -28.48
N VAL A 366 36.01 -14.24 -29.39
CA VAL A 366 36.78 -13.32 -30.25
C VAL A 366 37.53 -12.26 -29.44
N VAL A 367 36.96 -11.80 -28.32
CA VAL A 367 37.63 -10.87 -27.39
C VAL A 367 38.71 -11.57 -26.55
N ALA A 368 38.54 -12.85 -26.22
CA ALA A 368 39.57 -13.65 -25.55
C ALA A 368 40.76 -13.99 -26.47
N GLU A 369 40.51 -14.22 -27.77
CA GLU A 369 41.55 -14.56 -28.75
C GLU A 369 42.26 -13.34 -29.38
N THR A 370 41.68 -12.13 -29.33
CA THR A 370 42.19 -10.99 -30.12
C THR A 370 42.21 -9.63 -29.40
N ASP A 371 43.12 -8.73 -29.81
CA ASP A 371 43.17 -7.33 -29.35
C ASP A 371 41.97 -6.46 -29.83
N TYR A 372 40.90 -7.05 -30.38
CA TYR A 372 39.75 -6.34 -30.95
C TYR A 372 38.48 -6.61 -30.14
N GLY A 373 37.71 -5.55 -29.85
CA GLY A 373 36.35 -5.69 -29.34
C GLY A 373 35.41 -6.29 -30.39
N ALA A 374 34.72 -7.37 -30.04
CA ALA A 374 33.61 -7.91 -30.82
C ALA A 374 32.30 -7.15 -30.55
N VAL A 375 31.34 -7.27 -31.47
CA VAL A 375 29.95 -6.79 -31.27
C VAL A 375 29.02 -7.91 -31.74
N GLY A 376 28.26 -8.47 -30.81
CA GLY A 376 27.24 -9.49 -31.07
C GLY A 376 25.87 -9.09 -30.50
N PRO A 377 24.88 -10.01 -30.51
CA PRO A 377 23.62 -9.81 -29.81
C PRO A 377 23.83 -9.74 -28.29
N PRO A 378 23.00 -9.00 -27.53
CA PRO A 378 23.15 -8.88 -26.08
C PRO A 378 22.78 -10.18 -25.35
N LEU A 379 23.46 -10.47 -24.24
CA LEU A 379 23.00 -11.44 -23.24
C LEU A 379 22.12 -10.71 -22.22
N TYR A 380 20.80 -10.85 -22.34
CA TYR A 380 19.85 -10.20 -21.44
C TYR A 380 20.01 -10.76 -20.02
N GLY A 381 20.09 -9.87 -19.03
CA GLY A 381 20.33 -10.25 -17.63
C GLY A 381 21.79 -10.40 -17.20
N GLN A 382 22.77 -10.34 -18.11
CA GLN A 382 24.20 -10.64 -17.81
C GLN A 382 24.78 -9.88 -16.60
N TYR A 383 24.36 -8.63 -16.39
CA TYR A 383 24.84 -7.80 -15.27
C TYR A 383 24.21 -8.18 -13.91
N HIS A 384 22.95 -8.62 -13.92
CA HIS A 384 22.25 -9.05 -12.69
C HIS A 384 22.80 -10.40 -12.22
N ALA A 385 22.87 -11.39 -13.13
CA ALA A 385 23.52 -12.67 -12.90
C ALA A 385 25.02 -12.53 -12.56
N GLY A 386 25.71 -11.57 -13.19
CA GLY A 386 27.16 -11.41 -13.06
C GLY A 386 27.95 -12.43 -13.90
N VAL A 387 27.36 -12.93 -14.99
CA VAL A 387 27.90 -13.99 -15.86
C VAL A 387 28.03 -13.47 -17.29
N GLU A 388 29.21 -13.60 -17.90
CA GLU A 388 29.56 -13.02 -19.22
C GLU A 388 29.40 -14.01 -20.41
N LEU A 389 28.95 -15.24 -20.14
CA LEU A 389 28.84 -16.36 -21.07
C LEU A 389 27.60 -17.21 -20.74
N LEU A 390 27.00 -17.83 -21.75
CA LEU A 390 26.03 -18.91 -21.56
C LEU A 390 26.73 -20.25 -21.36
N GLU A 391 26.06 -21.21 -20.72
CA GLU A 391 26.57 -22.57 -20.53
C GLU A 391 26.94 -23.21 -21.89
N PRO A 392 28.22 -23.58 -22.11
CA PRO A 392 28.64 -24.26 -23.33
C PRO A 392 28.33 -25.76 -23.22
N ALA A 393 27.64 -26.32 -24.21
CA ALA A 393 27.05 -27.67 -24.22
C ALA A 393 28.05 -28.86 -24.22
N SER A 394 29.29 -28.65 -23.77
CA SER A 394 30.33 -29.65 -23.60
C SER A 394 31.07 -29.58 -22.26
N MET A 395 30.62 -28.74 -21.31
CA MET A 395 31.12 -28.72 -19.93
C MET A 395 30.34 -29.69 -19.03
N ASP A 396 30.92 -29.96 -17.86
CA ASP A 396 30.30 -30.74 -16.79
C ASP A 396 29.89 -29.76 -15.67
N LEU A 397 28.64 -29.81 -15.23
CA LEU A 397 28.05 -28.77 -14.35
C LEU A 397 28.55 -28.84 -12.90
N GLU A 398 29.27 -29.88 -12.50
CA GLU A 398 29.86 -29.99 -11.16
C GLU A 398 30.98 -28.97 -10.88
N ASP A 399 31.64 -28.43 -11.92
CA ASP A 399 32.80 -27.52 -11.78
C ASP A 399 32.45 -26.01 -11.93
N TYR A 400 31.31 -25.64 -12.54
CA TYR A 400 30.95 -24.25 -12.87
C TYR A 400 29.45 -23.95 -12.72
N TYR A 401 29.14 -22.85 -12.05
CA TYR A 401 27.77 -22.38 -11.80
C TYR A 401 27.26 -21.46 -12.93
N TYR A 402 26.11 -21.79 -13.51
CA TYR A 402 25.35 -20.97 -14.46
C TYR A 402 23.86 -20.97 -14.07
N PRO A 403 23.20 -19.81 -13.85
CA PRO A 403 21.78 -19.78 -13.50
C PRO A 403 20.87 -20.33 -14.60
N ALA A 404 19.91 -21.18 -14.23
CA ALA A 404 19.04 -21.87 -15.19
C ALA A 404 18.16 -20.89 -15.99
N TRP A 405 17.50 -19.94 -15.31
CA TRP A 405 16.75 -18.86 -15.95
C TRP A 405 17.57 -18.06 -16.98
N PHE A 406 18.86 -17.82 -16.73
CA PHE A 406 19.71 -17.00 -17.61
C PHE A 406 20.00 -17.71 -18.93
N ASN A 407 20.25 -19.03 -18.85
CA ASN A 407 20.37 -19.89 -20.02
C ASN A 407 19.02 -19.99 -20.79
N GLN A 408 17.91 -20.22 -20.10
CA GLN A 408 16.57 -20.36 -20.70
C GLN A 408 16.08 -19.06 -21.37
N LEU A 409 16.33 -17.92 -20.76
CA LEU A 409 16.03 -16.59 -21.30
C LEU A 409 16.78 -16.33 -22.61
N ASN A 410 18.06 -16.73 -22.67
CA ASN A 410 18.94 -16.36 -23.76
C ASN A 410 19.05 -17.41 -24.88
N SER A 411 18.71 -18.67 -24.65
CA SER A 411 18.82 -19.75 -25.64
C SER A 411 17.53 -20.06 -26.42
N ASP A 412 16.40 -19.48 -26.02
CA ASP A 412 15.12 -19.60 -26.73
C ASP A 412 14.68 -18.24 -27.32
N PRO A 413 14.50 -18.11 -28.66
CA PRO A 413 13.99 -16.86 -29.23
C PRO A 413 12.62 -16.44 -28.68
N ARG A 414 11.77 -17.37 -28.22
CA ARG A 414 10.47 -17.08 -27.59
C ARG A 414 10.62 -16.25 -26.30
N ASN A 415 11.74 -16.41 -25.59
CA ASN A 415 12.07 -15.68 -24.36
C ASN A 415 12.93 -14.43 -24.65
N ARG A 416 13.83 -14.50 -25.63
CA ARG A 416 14.63 -13.33 -26.08
C ARG A 416 13.79 -12.18 -26.64
N ILE A 417 12.63 -12.48 -27.24
CA ILE A 417 11.76 -11.47 -27.87
C ILE A 417 11.05 -10.59 -26.84
N PRO A 418 10.39 -11.11 -25.79
CA PRO A 418 9.88 -10.32 -24.66
C PRO A 418 10.96 -9.45 -24.01
N ALA A 419 12.16 -9.97 -23.80
CA ALA A 419 13.30 -9.18 -23.33
C ALA A 419 13.64 -8.01 -24.29
N GLY A 420 13.57 -8.27 -25.60
CA GLY A 420 13.68 -7.25 -26.64
C GLY A 420 12.58 -6.18 -26.58
N TYR A 421 11.35 -6.52 -26.19
CA TYR A 421 10.27 -5.54 -25.95
C TYR A 421 10.56 -4.67 -24.72
N GLY A 422 11.03 -5.27 -23.62
CA GLY A 422 11.48 -4.51 -22.43
C GLY A 422 12.61 -3.55 -22.75
N THR A 423 13.60 -4.02 -23.52
CA THR A 423 14.67 -3.20 -24.09
C THR A 423 14.15 -2.07 -25.00
N GLN A 424 13.10 -2.30 -25.79
CA GLN A 424 12.51 -1.24 -26.61
C GLN A 424 11.79 -0.18 -25.77
N VAL A 425 11.00 -0.60 -24.78
CA VAL A 425 10.32 0.31 -23.83
C VAL A 425 11.31 1.30 -23.20
N ILE A 426 12.47 0.84 -22.74
CA ILE A 426 13.50 1.74 -22.18
C ILE A 426 14.01 2.75 -23.20
N ARG A 427 14.22 2.36 -24.46
CA ARG A 427 14.73 3.26 -25.51
C ARG A 427 13.73 4.35 -25.90
N ASP A 428 12.44 4.03 -25.89
CA ASP A 428 11.40 5.00 -26.18
C ASP A 428 11.17 5.97 -24.98
N GLU A 429 11.32 5.49 -23.73
CA GLU A 429 11.12 6.27 -22.50
C GLU A 429 12.40 6.88 -21.88
N GLN A 430 13.58 6.68 -22.50
CA GLN A 430 14.90 6.87 -21.88
C GLN A 430 15.11 8.22 -21.17
N GLU A 431 14.68 9.34 -21.76
CA GLU A 431 14.92 10.66 -21.18
C GLU A 431 14.04 10.93 -19.94
N ARG A 432 12.83 10.36 -19.87
CA ARG A 432 11.94 10.48 -18.71
C ARG A 432 12.50 9.68 -17.55
N LEU A 433 12.83 8.41 -17.79
CA LEU A 433 13.36 7.50 -16.78
C LEU A 433 14.72 7.98 -16.24
N MET A 434 15.60 8.49 -17.12
CA MET A 434 16.85 9.10 -16.69
C MET A 434 16.66 10.38 -15.88
N GLN A 435 15.67 11.23 -16.20
CA GLN A 435 15.37 12.41 -15.38
C GLN A 435 14.97 11.99 -13.96
N SER A 436 14.00 11.07 -13.83
CA SER A 436 13.53 10.58 -12.53
C SER A 436 14.64 9.88 -11.72
N ALA A 437 15.55 9.15 -12.37
CA ALA A 437 16.72 8.57 -11.71
C ALA A 437 17.66 9.65 -11.13
N TRP A 438 17.94 10.73 -11.87
CA TRP A 438 18.75 11.84 -11.35
C TRP A 438 18.04 12.63 -10.23
N GLU A 439 16.72 12.73 -10.26
CA GLU A 439 15.93 13.35 -9.18
C GLU A 439 15.99 12.53 -7.88
N GLN A 440 16.04 11.20 -7.95
CA GLN A 440 16.30 10.33 -6.78
C GLN A 440 17.75 10.41 -6.28
N PHE A 441 18.71 10.70 -7.16
CA PHE A 441 20.15 10.60 -6.85
C PHE A 441 20.75 11.83 -6.12
N GLY A 442 20.07 12.98 -6.14
CA GLY A 442 20.66 14.31 -5.89
C GLY A 442 21.64 14.44 -4.70
N ASP A 443 21.29 13.89 -3.53
CA ASP A 443 22.11 14.01 -2.31
C ASP A 443 23.34 13.08 -2.30
N ILE A 444 23.34 12.01 -3.11
CA ILE A 444 24.40 10.98 -3.12
C ILE A 444 25.68 11.49 -3.81
N GLU A 445 25.60 12.47 -4.73
CA GLU A 445 26.80 13.02 -5.38
C GLU A 445 27.71 13.75 -4.38
N GLU A 446 27.16 14.46 -3.39
CA GLU A 446 27.95 15.12 -2.35
C GLU A 446 28.57 14.10 -1.39
N ALA A 447 27.83 13.04 -1.03
CA ALA A 447 28.35 11.92 -0.23
C ALA A 447 29.54 11.22 -0.93
N ASN A 448 29.39 10.82 -2.19
CA ASN A 448 30.49 10.23 -2.98
C ASN A 448 31.62 11.24 -3.24
N GLY A 449 31.28 12.53 -3.36
CA GLY A 449 32.24 13.64 -3.37
C GLY A 449 33.09 13.75 -2.10
N LEU A 450 32.58 13.27 -0.95
CA LEU A 450 33.31 13.15 0.31
C LEU A 450 34.07 11.81 0.41
N LEU A 451 33.44 10.69 0.06
CA LEU A 451 34.01 9.35 0.21
C LEU A 451 35.30 9.17 -0.60
N ARG A 452 35.36 9.62 -1.85
CA ARG A 452 36.60 9.68 -2.66
C ARG A 452 37.73 10.49 -1.99
N ARG A 453 37.41 11.50 -1.17
CA ARG A 453 38.42 12.24 -0.37
C ARG A 453 38.89 11.41 0.83
N LEU A 454 38.02 10.58 1.41
CA LEU A 454 38.37 9.63 2.47
C LEU A 454 39.18 8.44 1.94
N GLN A 455 38.89 7.89 0.76
CA GLN A 455 39.76 6.91 0.07
C GLN A 455 41.17 7.48 -0.14
N PHE A 456 41.27 8.71 -0.66
CA PHE A 456 42.55 9.39 -0.83
C PHE A 456 43.26 9.59 0.52
N ALA A 457 42.53 10.01 1.57
CA ALA A 457 43.08 10.13 2.92
C ALA A 457 43.57 8.77 3.47
N LYS A 458 42.81 7.68 3.29
CA LYS A 458 43.13 6.29 3.70
C LYS A 458 44.45 5.86 3.08
N SER A 459 44.58 5.93 1.75
CA SER A 459 45.80 5.54 1.04
C SER A 459 47.04 6.33 1.48
N VAL A 460 46.91 7.64 1.74
CA VAL A 460 48.01 8.50 2.20
C VAL A 460 48.35 8.27 3.66
N LEU A 461 47.35 8.13 4.54
CA LEU A 461 47.53 8.00 5.97
C LEU A 461 47.98 6.59 6.38
N GLU A 462 47.55 5.52 5.71
CA GLU A 462 48.07 4.17 5.98
C GLU A 462 49.60 4.12 5.83
N SER A 463 50.13 4.78 4.80
CA SER A 463 51.57 4.86 4.56
C SER A 463 52.32 5.69 5.63
N ARG A 464 51.60 6.44 6.47
CA ARG A 464 52.13 7.18 7.63
C ARG A 464 51.92 6.42 8.93
N HIS A 465 50.78 5.74 9.09
CA HIS A 465 50.48 4.85 10.20
C HIS A 465 51.48 3.69 10.28
N ARG A 466 51.75 3.00 9.16
CA ARG A 466 52.81 1.99 9.03
C ARG A 466 54.24 2.50 9.29
N ALA A 467 54.43 3.81 9.45
CA ALA A 467 55.70 4.40 9.89
C ALA A 467 55.74 4.71 11.40
N LEU A 468 54.60 4.72 12.10
CA LEU A 468 54.53 4.94 13.56
C LEU A 468 55.30 3.87 14.34
N ASP A 469 55.30 2.62 13.84
CA ASP A 469 56.08 1.52 14.40
C ASP A 469 57.57 1.84 14.56
N SER A 470 58.14 2.63 13.65
CA SER A 470 59.56 3.00 13.67
C SER A 470 59.96 4.00 14.75
N TYR A 471 59.00 4.58 15.49
CA TYR A 471 59.25 5.54 16.56
C TYR A 471 59.19 4.88 17.95
N SER A 472 60.02 5.36 18.88
CA SER A 472 59.98 4.94 20.29
C SER A 472 58.72 5.46 21.01
N THR A 473 58.28 4.75 22.05
CA THR A 473 57.04 5.06 22.79
C THR A 473 56.99 6.50 23.30
N GLY A 474 58.02 6.99 24.02
CA GLY A 474 58.10 8.41 24.42
C GLY A 474 58.08 9.41 23.26
N THR A 475 58.44 9.00 22.03
CA THR A 475 58.30 9.81 20.82
C THR A 475 56.86 9.81 20.29
N LEU A 476 56.18 8.65 20.30
CA LEU A 476 54.77 8.52 19.91
C LEU A 476 53.85 9.26 20.89
N VAL A 477 53.94 8.95 22.19
CA VAL A 477 53.23 9.63 23.29
C VAL A 477 53.52 11.14 23.22
N GLY A 478 54.78 11.51 22.99
CA GLY A 478 55.17 12.90 22.78
C GLY A 478 54.48 13.54 21.58
N MET A 479 54.48 12.90 20.40
CA MET A 479 53.92 13.42 19.15
C MET A 479 52.40 13.57 19.22
N THR A 480 51.72 12.51 19.68
CA THR A 480 50.25 12.36 19.72
C THR A 480 49.57 13.11 20.86
N ALA A 481 50.32 13.70 21.79
CA ALA A 481 49.81 14.43 22.96
C ALA A 481 48.62 15.41 22.75
N PRO A 482 48.46 16.11 21.60
CA PRO A 482 47.26 16.92 21.36
C PRO A 482 45.94 16.12 21.21
N LEU A 483 46.04 14.83 20.90
CA LEU A 483 44.91 13.92 20.68
C LEU A 483 44.56 13.09 21.92
N HIS A 484 45.44 13.02 22.93
CA HIS A 484 45.24 12.19 24.13
C HIS A 484 43.93 12.49 24.89
N GLY A 485 43.35 13.69 24.73
CA GLY A 485 42.06 14.05 25.31
C GLY A 485 40.84 13.41 24.64
N SER A 486 41.00 12.78 23.47
CA SER A 486 39.92 12.16 22.68
C SER A 486 40.20 10.71 22.26
N LEU A 487 41.40 10.19 22.53
CA LEU A 487 41.76 8.78 22.36
C LEU A 487 41.49 8.03 23.67
N LEU A 488 41.01 6.79 23.58
CA LEU A 488 40.78 5.93 24.75
C LEU A 488 42.04 5.11 25.06
N ASP A 489 42.08 4.51 26.26
CA ASP A 489 43.17 3.65 26.68
C ASP A 489 42.70 2.20 26.86
N ASP A 490 43.49 1.26 26.37
CA ASP A 490 43.17 -0.18 26.26
C ASP A 490 43.31 -0.92 27.61
N ASP A 491 43.43 -0.20 28.75
CA ASP A 491 43.49 -0.77 30.10
C ASP A 491 42.12 -1.25 30.63
N GLY A 492 41.05 -1.12 29.82
CA GLY A 492 39.68 -1.49 30.16
C GLY A 492 38.99 -0.57 31.17
N SER A 493 39.62 0.52 31.61
CA SER A 493 39.08 1.42 32.65
C SER A 493 38.19 2.54 32.13
N GLY A 494 37.99 2.64 30.80
CA GLY A 494 37.17 3.68 30.17
C GLY A 494 37.76 5.10 30.23
N LYS A 495 39.05 5.23 30.58
CA LYS A 495 39.75 6.52 30.58
C LYS A 495 40.22 6.90 29.18
N THR A 496 40.35 8.19 28.92
CA THR A 496 41.16 8.67 27.79
C THR A 496 42.65 8.52 28.10
N VAL A 497 43.50 8.48 27.07
CA VAL A 497 44.97 8.44 27.23
C VAL A 497 45.45 9.63 28.09
N ALA A 498 44.84 10.81 27.96
CA ALA A 498 45.13 11.96 28.82
C ALA A 498 44.70 11.73 30.27
N GLY A 499 43.62 10.97 30.50
CA GLY A 499 43.18 10.52 31.82
C GLY A 499 44.21 9.60 32.49
N THR A 500 44.69 8.57 31.81
CA THR A 500 45.76 7.69 32.33
C THR A 500 47.04 8.49 32.59
N VAL A 501 47.55 9.21 31.59
CA VAL A 501 48.79 10.01 31.68
C VAL A 501 48.71 11.14 32.73
N SER A 502 47.51 11.59 33.13
CA SER A 502 47.31 12.58 34.20
C SER A 502 47.02 11.97 35.58
N GLY A 503 46.53 10.73 35.64
CA GLY A 503 46.37 9.98 36.90
C GLY A 503 47.71 9.45 37.43
N GLU A 504 48.68 9.27 36.55
CA GLU A 504 50.03 8.80 36.87
C GLU A 504 51.04 9.94 37.01
N ALA A 505 52.16 9.68 37.69
CA ALA A 505 53.16 10.72 37.99
C ALA A 505 54.10 11.06 36.82
N ILE A 506 53.63 10.94 35.57
CA ILE A 506 54.34 11.44 34.38
C ILE A 506 54.24 12.98 34.40
N PRO A 507 55.34 13.75 34.43
CA PRO A 507 55.24 15.19 34.52
C PRO A 507 54.65 15.78 33.21
N SER A 508 53.38 16.17 33.23
CA SER A 508 52.62 16.65 32.05
C SER A 508 53.31 17.77 31.25
N GLY A 509 54.16 18.58 31.90
CA GLY A 509 55.05 19.54 31.25
C GLY A 509 56.03 18.95 30.23
N MET A 510 56.19 17.62 30.16
CA MET A 510 57.10 16.91 29.26
C MET A 510 56.47 16.51 27.92
N ALA A 511 55.16 16.23 27.91
CA ALA A 511 54.37 16.12 26.67
C ALA A 511 54.25 17.47 25.93
N SER A 512 54.51 18.59 26.64
CA SER A 512 54.34 19.94 26.11
C SER A 512 55.16 20.23 24.84
N ALA A 513 54.59 21.07 23.96
CA ALA A 513 55.26 21.53 22.75
C ALA A 513 56.52 22.36 23.04
N THR A 514 56.60 23.02 24.20
CA THR A 514 57.81 23.74 24.65
C THR A 514 58.93 22.79 25.05
N PHE A 515 58.65 21.73 25.81
CA PHE A 515 59.65 20.71 26.15
C PHE A 515 60.18 20.01 24.89
N ARG A 516 59.30 19.50 24.01
CA ARG A 516 59.66 18.90 22.72
C ARG A 516 60.54 19.83 21.85
N ARG A 517 60.21 21.12 21.77
CA ARG A 517 61.00 22.13 21.01
C ARG A 517 62.41 22.34 21.57
N ILE A 518 62.58 22.18 22.88
CA ILE A 518 63.86 22.40 23.58
C ILE A 518 64.73 21.13 23.56
N ALA A 519 64.12 19.95 23.75
CA ALA A 519 64.78 18.66 23.94
C ALA A 519 65.09 17.87 22.65
N ARG A 520 64.44 18.18 21.51
CA ARG A 520 64.73 17.53 20.22
C ARG A 520 66.22 17.57 19.85
N SER A 521 66.69 16.59 19.08
CA SER A 521 68.10 16.42 18.66
C SER A 521 68.78 17.65 18.05
N THR A 522 68.01 18.54 17.41
CA THR A 522 68.52 19.81 16.82
C THR A 522 68.22 21.04 17.69
N GLY A 523 67.73 20.87 18.92
CA GLY A 523 67.22 21.91 19.81
C GLY A 523 68.27 22.66 20.64
N PRO A 524 67.87 23.72 21.38
CA PRO A 524 68.76 24.52 22.21
C PRO A 524 69.52 23.77 23.32
N LEU A 525 69.01 22.64 23.83
CA LEU A 525 69.75 21.83 24.81
C LEU A 525 70.90 21.05 24.16
N ALA A 526 70.62 20.29 23.09
CA ALA A 526 71.60 19.50 22.36
C ALA A 526 72.73 20.34 21.71
N ARG A 527 72.55 21.66 21.59
CA ARG A 527 73.58 22.60 21.11
C ARG A 527 74.51 23.16 22.21
N ARG A 528 74.36 22.75 23.47
CA ARG A 528 75.25 23.18 24.57
C ARG A 528 76.46 22.24 24.70
N PRO A 529 77.70 22.75 24.69
CA PRO A 529 78.87 21.92 24.94
C PRO A 529 78.82 21.33 26.36
N ALA A 530 79.33 20.10 26.52
CA ALA A 530 79.24 19.27 27.73
C ALA A 530 77.82 18.80 28.14
N VAL A 531 76.85 18.84 27.22
CA VAL A 531 75.52 18.21 27.39
C VAL A 531 75.31 17.18 26.27
N ASP A 532 75.68 15.93 26.53
CA ASP A 532 75.51 14.82 25.58
C ASP A 532 74.11 14.20 25.75
N LEU A 533 73.16 14.66 24.94
CA LEU A 533 71.76 14.25 24.97
C LEU A 533 71.45 13.31 23.80
N ASP A 534 71.81 12.05 24.00
CA ASP A 534 71.24 10.89 23.34
C ASP A 534 69.71 10.88 23.59
N PRO A 535 68.85 11.13 22.56
CA PRO A 535 67.41 11.29 22.77
C PRO A 535 66.72 10.00 23.20
N GLU A 536 67.18 8.85 22.72
CA GLU A 536 66.62 7.54 23.06
C GLU A 536 66.93 7.21 24.52
N ARG A 537 68.17 7.43 24.97
CA ARG A 537 68.52 7.31 26.39
C ARG A 537 67.88 8.38 27.28
N LEU A 538 67.48 9.53 26.73
CA LEU A 538 66.69 10.50 27.49
C LEU A 538 65.27 9.94 27.73
N SER A 539 64.56 9.54 26.67
CA SER A 539 63.22 8.91 26.79
C SER A 539 63.24 7.70 27.72
N LEU A 540 64.17 6.77 27.53
CA LEU A 540 64.29 5.55 28.34
C LEU A 540 64.56 5.82 29.84
N ARG A 541 65.21 6.94 30.18
CA ARG A 541 65.43 7.36 31.58
C ARG A 541 64.22 8.04 32.21
N LEU A 542 63.28 8.50 31.40
CA LEU A 542 62.04 9.14 31.80
C LEU A 542 60.92 8.10 31.93
N GLU A 543 60.85 7.18 30.97
CA GLU A 543 60.04 5.95 31.00
C GLU A 543 60.36 5.10 32.25
N THR A 544 61.63 5.08 32.71
CA THR A 544 62.05 4.40 33.96
C THR A 544 61.99 5.28 35.23
N GLY A 545 61.30 6.42 35.20
CA GLY A 545 61.02 7.26 36.38
C GLY A 545 62.21 7.95 37.06
N ARG A 546 63.43 7.83 36.51
CA ARG A 546 64.67 8.33 37.14
C ARG A 546 65.00 9.76 36.73
N ILE A 547 64.18 10.72 37.18
CA ILE A 547 64.48 12.16 37.05
C ILE A 547 65.71 12.49 37.93
N PRO A 548 66.84 12.96 37.36
CA PRO A 548 67.99 13.38 38.15
C PRO A 548 67.68 14.67 38.90
N ARG A 549 68.08 14.76 40.17
CA ARG A 549 67.91 15.99 40.96
C ARG A 549 68.92 17.04 40.48
N LEU A 550 68.47 18.29 40.35
CA LEU A 550 69.30 19.41 39.88
C LEU A 550 70.49 19.77 40.83
N THR A 551 70.60 19.09 41.97
CA THR A 551 71.72 19.16 42.91
C THR A 551 72.91 18.27 42.52
N ASP A 552 72.68 17.27 41.67
CA ASP A 552 73.67 16.23 41.39
C ASP A 552 74.54 16.70 40.21
N GLY A 553 75.77 17.12 40.51
CA GLY A 553 76.70 17.69 39.54
C GLY A 553 77.11 16.69 38.45
N PRO A 554 77.54 17.16 37.25
CA PRO A 554 77.76 16.31 36.08
C PRO A 554 79.08 15.51 36.15
N ALA A 555 79.16 14.53 37.06
CA ALA A 555 80.24 13.55 37.12
C ALA A 555 79.83 12.27 37.87
N THR A 556 79.49 11.20 37.14
CA THR A 556 79.51 9.82 37.66
C THR A 556 80.37 8.95 36.74
N THR A 557 81.55 8.60 37.22
CA THR A 557 82.50 7.74 36.51
C THR A 557 82.21 6.26 36.73
N ALA A 558 82.46 5.48 35.69
CA ALA A 558 82.51 4.02 35.60
C ALA A 558 82.58 3.21 36.93
N GLU A 559 81.77 2.15 37.01
CA GLU A 559 82.07 0.98 37.81
C GLU A 559 82.19 -0.26 36.89
N THR A 560 83.09 -1.17 37.26
CA THR A 560 83.76 -2.11 36.35
C THR A 560 82.93 -3.34 35.98
N VAL A 561 82.96 -3.73 34.69
CA VAL A 561 82.59 -5.09 34.26
C VAL A 561 83.86 -5.93 34.04
N HIS A 562 83.86 -7.16 34.55
CA HIS A 562 84.80 -8.22 34.16
C HIS A 562 84.01 -9.48 33.71
N PRO A 563 84.61 -10.37 32.91
CA PRO A 563 83.92 -11.00 31.78
C PRO A 563 83.34 -12.39 32.14
N SER A 564 82.54 -13.05 31.28
CA SER A 564 83.09 -13.83 30.15
C SER A 564 82.04 -14.35 29.15
N ALA A 565 82.32 -14.14 27.85
CA ALA A 565 82.02 -15.01 26.69
C ALA A 565 80.57 -15.45 26.37
N ALA A 566 80.15 -15.56 25.10
CA ALA A 566 80.71 -15.06 23.83
C ALA A 566 79.67 -15.14 22.69
N THR A 567 79.84 -14.27 21.68
CA THR A 567 79.61 -14.45 20.22
C THR A 567 78.52 -15.46 19.77
N GLY A 568 77.47 -15.08 19.04
CA GLY A 568 77.45 -14.30 17.79
C GLY A 568 77.15 -15.23 16.59
N PRO A 569 77.07 -14.76 15.31
CA PRO A 569 77.40 -13.43 14.80
C PRO A 569 76.30 -12.78 13.92
N ILE A 570 76.55 -11.56 13.43
CA ILE A 570 76.09 -11.12 12.10
C ILE A 570 77.29 -11.17 11.15
N GLY A 571 77.10 -11.71 9.94
CA GLY A 571 78.08 -11.62 8.87
C GLY A 571 77.76 -10.47 7.90
N GLY A 572 78.77 -9.69 7.53
CA GLY A 572 78.72 -8.78 6.38
C GLY A 572 79.87 -9.13 5.43
N ASP A 573 79.56 -9.28 4.14
CA ASP A 573 80.53 -9.73 3.12
C ASP A 573 81.42 -8.59 2.61
N ALA A 574 82.68 -8.92 2.33
CA ALA A 574 83.59 -8.17 1.47
C ALA A 574 84.82 -9.00 0.96
N GLY A 575 84.61 -10.26 0.55
CA GLY A 575 85.40 -10.89 -0.54
C GLY A 575 86.82 -11.48 -0.34
N ASP A 576 87.12 -12.39 -1.29
CA ASP A 576 88.40 -13.03 -1.69
C ASP A 576 88.96 -14.22 -0.85
N GLY A 577 89.70 -15.13 -1.50
CA GLY A 577 90.73 -15.94 -0.80
C GLY A 577 90.68 -17.48 -0.72
N THR A 578 89.95 -18.22 -1.57
CA THR A 578 90.17 -19.65 -1.99
C THR A 578 90.71 -20.76 -1.03
N THR A 579 90.12 -21.97 -1.11
CA THR A 579 90.63 -23.35 -0.76
C THR A 579 90.46 -23.95 0.66
N GLY A 580 89.96 -25.21 0.71
CA GLY A 580 90.38 -26.25 1.68
C GLY A 580 89.40 -26.73 2.79
N GLY A 581 89.23 -28.06 2.94
CA GLY A 581 88.70 -28.78 4.13
C GLY A 581 89.55 -30.03 4.41
N PRO A 582 89.11 -31.12 5.10
CA PRO A 582 87.91 -31.37 5.94
C PRO A 582 88.19 -32.16 7.28
N GLY A 583 87.17 -32.61 8.05
CA GLY A 583 87.21 -33.92 8.76
C GLY A 583 87.03 -34.08 10.31
N SER A 584 85.81 -34.47 10.74
CA SER A 584 85.41 -35.61 11.63
C SER A 584 85.93 -35.93 13.08
N SER A 585 84.97 -36.38 13.92
CA SER A 585 84.93 -37.56 14.87
C SER A 585 85.24 -37.49 16.39
N ASP A 586 84.31 -38.09 17.18
CA ASP A 586 84.33 -38.87 18.46
C ASP A 586 84.95 -38.32 19.79
N GLY A 587 84.56 -38.73 21.02
CA GLY A 587 83.44 -39.59 21.49
C GLY A 587 83.51 -40.07 22.98
N SER A 588 82.37 -40.04 23.70
CA SER A 588 81.88 -40.80 24.90
C SER A 588 82.73 -41.19 26.15
N GLY A 589 82.16 -41.06 27.38
CA GLY A 589 82.56 -41.80 28.62
C GLY A 589 81.83 -41.38 29.94
N PRO A 590 81.46 -42.27 30.93
CA PRO A 590 80.34 -42.02 31.87
C PRO A 590 80.46 -42.38 33.40
N ASP A 591 79.36 -42.12 34.15
CA ASP A 591 78.81 -42.80 35.37
C ASP A 591 79.50 -42.69 36.76
N ALA A 592 78.83 -42.85 37.93
CA ALA A 592 77.42 -43.14 38.35
C ALA A 592 77.15 -42.46 39.74
N ALA A 593 76.03 -42.48 40.49
CA ALA A 593 74.61 -42.95 40.49
C ALA A 593 73.83 -42.02 41.51
N VAL A 594 72.64 -42.18 42.11
CA VAL A 594 71.54 -43.15 42.45
C VAL A 594 70.24 -42.27 42.59
N GLY A 595 68.93 -42.62 42.60
CA GLY A 595 68.08 -43.81 42.88
C GLY A 595 67.34 -43.67 44.25
N PRO A 596 66.15 -44.28 44.54
CA PRO A 596 65.41 -45.30 43.76
C PRO A 596 63.87 -45.12 43.57
N SER A 597 63.32 -45.92 42.64
CA SER A 597 61.94 -46.50 42.56
C SER A 597 60.69 -45.64 42.24
N ALA A 598 59.63 -46.16 41.59
CA ALA A 598 59.46 -47.13 40.47
C ALA A 598 57.96 -47.33 40.11
N GLY A 599 57.60 -47.48 38.83
CA GLY A 599 56.22 -47.84 38.39
C GLY A 599 56.07 -48.14 36.89
N VAL A 600 55.24 -49.13 36.55
CA VAL A 600 54.88 -49.64 35.19
C VAL A 600 53.81 -48.74 34.53
N GLY A 601 53.65 -48.59 33.20
CA GLY A 601 54.40 -49.07 32.01
C GLY A 601 53.49 -49.24 30.75
N THR A 602 54.09 -49.34 29.54
CA THR A 602 53.48 -49.65 28.19
C THR A 602 52.42 -48.67 27.60
N GLY A 603 52.26 -48.49 26.28
CA GLY A 603 53.09 -48.85 25.10
C GLY A 603 52.33 -49.27 23.82
N VAL A 604 52.89 -48.96 22.63
CA VAL A 604 52.60 -49.43 21.23
C VAL A 604 51.74 -48.49 20.31
N PRO A 605 52.10 -48.30 19.01
CA PRO A 605 51.40 -47.42 18.04
C PRO A 605 50.75 -48.14 16.82
N SER A 606 49.95 -47.44 16.00
CA SER A 606 49.80 -47.53 14.50
C SER A 606 48.46 -46.89 14.02
N GLY A 607 48.35 -46.55 12.73
CA GLY A 607 47.06 -46.46 11.99
C GLY A 607 46.83 -47.72 11.13
N PRO A 608 46.00 -47.73 10.06
CA PRO A 608 45.16 -46.66 9.50
C PRO A 608 43.69 -47.12 9.24
N GLU A 609 43.00 -46.43 8.31
CA GLU A 609 41.83 -46.88 7.51
C GLU A 609 40.45 -47.09 8.20
N ALA A 610 39.41 -47.07 7.36
CA ALA A 610 37.99 -46.95 7.73
C ALA A 610 37.24 -48.29 7.77
N THR A 611 36.04 -48.32 8.37
CA THR A 611 34.79 -48.83 7.73
C THR A 611 33.54 -48.60 8.60
N THR A 612 32.42 -48.25 7.95
CA THR A 612 30.99 -48.50 8.30
C THR A 612 30.40 -48.04 9.66
N GLY A 613 29.24 -47.37 9.60
CA GLY A 613 28.33 -47.09 10.74
C GLY A 613 27.37 -48.26 11.06
N PRO A 614 26.06 -48.05 11.42
CA PRO A 614 25.23 -46.85 11.18
C PRO A 614 24.36 -46.34 12.38
N ASN A 615 23.63 -45.25 12.12
CA ASN A 615 22.41 -44.73 12.79
C ASN A 615 22.44 -44.31 14.28
N GLY A 616 21.91 -43.11 14.57
CA GLY A 616 21.25 -42.83 15.86
C GLY A 616 21.20 -41.38 16.36
N THR A 617 20.36 -40.51 15.77
CA THR A 617 19.68 -39.35 16.41
C THR A 617 20.47 -38.40 17.34
N GLY A 618 20.81 -37.22 16.81
CA GLY A 618 20.44 -35.89 17.33
C GLY A 618 20.78 -35.47 18.77
N GLY A 619 21.51 -34.36 18.90
CA GLY A 619 21.70 -33.64 20.17
C GLY A 619 23.03 -32.87 20.21
N GLU A 620 23.07 -31.68 19.62
CA GLU A 620 24.16 -30.71 19.82
C GLU A 620 23.72 -29.64 20.84
N ASP A 621 24.67 -29.01 21.52
CA ASP A 621 24.47 -28.19 22.73
C ASP A 621 25.24 -26.86 22.59
N ASP A 622 24.64 -25.75 23.02
CA ASP A 622 25.03 -24.39 22.63
C ASP A 622 26.35 -23.90 23.25
N GLY A 623 27.14 -23.13 22.48
CA GLY A 623 28.53 -22.80 22.84
C GLY A 623 29.03 -21.37 22.62
N ASP A 624 28.28 -20.47 21.97
CA ASP A 624 28.75 -19.11 21.68
C ASP A 624 27.62 -18.06 21.72
N GLY A 625 27.46 -17.35 22.84
CA GLY A 625 26.32 -16.45 22.97
C GLY A 625 26.30 -15.51 24.17
N ASP A 626 27.43 -15.22 24.82
CA ASP A 626 27.48 -14.37 26.03
C ASP A 626 27.71 -12.87 25.73
N ASP A 627 28.49 -12.52 24.68
CA ASP A 627 28.85 -11.12 24.39
C ASP A 627 27.71 -10.30 23.73
N THR A 628 26.77 -10.96 23.05
CA THR A 628 25.55 -10.31 22.53
C THR A 628 24.62 -9.83 23.64
N ARG A 629 24.55 -10.54 24.78
CA ARG A 629 23.63 -10.31 25.91
C ARG A 629 23.77 -8.94 26.58
N HIS A 630 24.84 -8.21 26.28
CA HIS A 630 25.11 -6.87 26.82
C HIS A 630 25.11 -5.76 25.77
N ARG A 631 24.85 -6.04 24.49
CA ARG A 631 24.98 -5.06 23.40
C ARG A 631 23.72 -4.20 23.24
N ASP A 632 22.56 -4.84 23.07
CA ASP A 632 21.30 -4.14 22.77
C ASP A 632 20.77 -3.29 23.93
N GLY A 633 20.88 -3.78 25.17
CA GLY A 633 20.55 -2.99 26.36
C GLY A 633 21.42 -1.73 26.52
N ARG A 634 22.70 -1.78 26.10
CA ARG A 634 23.58 -0.59 26.06
C ARG A 634 23.24 0.34 24.90
N SER A 635 22.81 -0.21 23.75
CA SER A 635 22.33 0.58 22.61
C SER A 635 21.12 1.44 23.00
N VAL A 636 20.11 0.84 23.66
CA VAL A 636 18.93 1.56 24.18
C VAL A 636 19.33 2.67 25.16
N LEU A 637 20.23 2.39 26.11
CA LEU A 637 20.69 3.40 27.07
C LEU A 637 21.46 4.55 26.40
N SER A 638 22.34 4.24 25.44
CA SER A 638 23.07 5.27 24.68
C SER A 638 22.14 6.13 23.81
N ALA A 639 21.04 5.56 23.30
CA ALA A 639 20.02 6.30 22.56
C ALA A 639 19.16 7.19 23.49
N LEU A 640 18.85 6.74 24.70
CA LEU A 640 18.18 7.56 25.72
C LEU A 640 19.05 8.74 26.18
N ASP A 641 20.35 8.53 26.38
CA ASP A 641 21.30 9.60 26.75
C ASP A 641 21.44 10.65 25.62
N GLY A 642 21.37 10.22 24.35
CA GLY A 642 21.31 11.13 23.20
C GLY A 642 19.99 11.91 23.12
N LEU A 643 18.86 11.25 23.41
CA LEU A 643 17.53 11.86 23.41
C LEU A 643 17.47 12.99 24.43
N ASP A 644 17.93 12.76 25.65
CA ASP A 644 17.93 13.76 26.72
C ASP A 644 18.79 14.99 26.35
N ALA A 645 19.94 14.78 25.71
CA ALA A 645 20.80 15.87 25.24
C ALA A 645 20.14 16.72 24.13
N HIS A 646 19.36 16.11 23.22
CA HIS A 646 18.58 16.84 22.22
C HIS A 646 17.34 17.51 22.83
N VAL A 647 16.65 16.87 23.79
CA VAL A 647 15.52 17.45 24.54
C VAL A 647 15.95 18.69 25.32
N GLU A 648 17.09 18.70 26.02
CA GLU A 648 17.59 19.91 26.69
C GLU A 648 17.97 21.02 25.69
N THR A 649 18.54 20.66 24.54
CA THR A 649 18.89 21.62 23.48
C THR A 649 17.64 22.28 22.90
N ALA A 650 16.57 21.51 22.66
CA ALA A 650 15.27 22.01 22.24
C ALA A 650 14.57 22.83 23.34
N ARG A 651 14.66 22.40 24.62
CA ARG A 651 14.09 23.12 25.77
C ARG A 651 14.74 24.50 25.97
N SER A 652 16.06 24.62 25.82
CA SER A 652 16.73 25.92 25.85
C SER A 652 16.21 26.83 24.74
N ALA A 653 16.09 26.33 23.51
CA ALA A 653 15.60 27.09 22.37
C ALA A 653 14.13 27.53 22.49
N ALA A 654 13.26 26.66 23.00
CA ALA A 654 11.86 26.99 23.28
C ALA A 654 11.73 28.04 24.41
N SER A 655 12.55 27.92 25.46
CA SER A 655 12.61 28.89 26.58
C SER A 655 13.16 30.26 26.13
N GLU A 656 14.17 30.28 25.27
CA GLU A 656 14.68 31.49 24.60
C GLU A 656 13.60 32.14 23.73
N LEU A 657 12.85 31.36 22.94
CA LEU A 657 11.75 31.86 22.11
C LEU A 657 10.60 32.42 22.96
N ARG A 658 10.16 31.69 23.98
CA ARG A 658 9.17 32.16 24.95
C ARG A 658 9.58 33.50 25.53
N THR A 659 10.82 33.60 26.02
CA THR A 659 11.36 34.82 26.63
C THR A 659 11.41 35.98 25.63
N ALA A 660 11.69 35.72 24.35
CA ALA A 660 11.68 36.72 23.30
C ALA A 660 10.25 37.20 22.94
N VAL A 661 9.27 36.30 22.94
CA VAL A 661 7.85 36.62 22.70
C VAL A 661 7.23 37.36 23.88
N ASP A 662 7.45 36.91 25.12
CA ASP A 662 7.05 37.61 26.37
C ASP A 662 7.66 39.02 26.48
N ALA A 663 8.77 39.29 25.78
CA ALA A 663 9.46 40.58 25.74
C ALA A 663 9.18 41.44 24.49
N GLU A 664 8.38 40.94 23.53
CA GLU A 664 8.15 41.54 22.21
C GLU A 664 9.45 41.81 21.40
N ASP A 665 10.54 41.04 21.64
CA ASP A 665 11.84 41.24 20.97
C ASP A 665 11.85 40.64 19.56
N THR A 666 11.31 41.41 18.61
CA THR A 666 11.28 41.09 17.16
C THR A 666 12.66 40.84 16.52
N ALA A 667 13.78 41.15 17.17
CA ALA A 667 15.12 40.81 16.68
C ALA A 667 15.56 39.42 17.18
N ALA A 668 15.32 39.12 18.46
CA ALA A 668 15.56 37.79 19.02
C ALA A 668 14.63 36.73 18.41
N ILE A 669 13.34 37.03 18.27
CA ILE A 669 12.36 36.15 17.59
C ILE A 669 12.83 35.84 16.17
N ARG A 670 13.27 36.84 15.41
CA ARG A 670 13.79 36.63 14.04
C ARG A 670 14.99 35.70 14.01
N SER A 671 15.99 35.92 14.87
CA SER A 671 17.17 35.04 14.91
C SER A 671 16.79 33.60 15.26
N LEU A 672 15.84 33.41 16.18
CA LEU A 672 15.38 32.08 16.60
C LEU A 672 14.49 31.35 15.57
N VAL A 673 13.79 32.08 14.68
CA VAL A 673 12.82 31.50 13.71
C VAL A 673 13.32 31.51 12.26
N GLU A 674 14.15 32.47 11.86
CA GLU A 674 14.65 32.62 10.48
C GLU A 674 16.13 32.19 10.31
N GLU A 675 16.98 32.25 11.35
CA GLU A 675 18.42 31.94 11.24
C GLU A 675 18.72 30.50 11.69
N ARG A 676 19.29 29.68 10.80
CA ARG A 676 19.59 28.26 11.09
C ARG A 676 20.77 28.10 12.06
N PRO A 677 20.71 27.15 13.03
CA PRO A 677 19.58 26.24 13.31
C PRO A 677 18.49 26.96 14.12
N THR A 678 17.28 27.00 13.57
CA THR A 678 16.09 27.62 14.17
C THR A 678 15.56 26.79 15.35
N VAL A 679 14.59 27.33 16.09
CA VAL A 679 13.88 26.58 17.14
C VAL A 679 13.18 25.35 16.55
N LEU A 680 12.59 25.47 15.36
CA LEU A 680 11.98 24.33 14.65
C LEU A 680 13.04 23.28 14.27
N ASP A 681 14.17 23.67 13.66
CA ASP A 681 15.24 22.72 13.31
C ASP A 681 15.75 21.97 14.57
N ARG A 682 15.83 22.64 15.73
CA ARG A 682 16.24 22.05 17.01
C ARG A 682 15.20 21.08 17.57
N CYS A 683 13.91 21.42 17.50
CA CYS A 683 12.83 20.51 17.92
C CYS A 683 12.70 19.30 16.98
N GLU A 684 12.79 19.48 15.66
CA GLU A 684 12.81 18.36 14.70
C GLU A 684 14.04 17.46 14.85
N SER A 685 15.18 17.98 15.33
CA SER A 685 16.38 17.16 15.58
C SER A 685 16.19 16.11 16.68
N VAL A 686 15.27 16.33 17.62
CA VAL A 686 14.87 15.35 18.66
C VAL A 686 14.29 14.09 18.00
N GLY A 687 13.53 14.27 16.90
CA GLY A 687 13.06 13.19 16.05
C GLY A 687 14.20 12.54 15.27
N ARG A 688 14.63 13.21 14.20
CA ARG A 688 15.47 12.62 13.14
C ARG A 688 16.77 11.98 13.62
N ASN A 689 17.43 12.56 14.63
CA ASN A 689 18.78 12.16 15.02
C ASN A 689 18.82 11.12 16.14
N THR A 690 17.70 10.82 16.81
CA THR A 690 17.74 9.93 17.98
C THR A 690 16.45 9.16 18.24
N PHE A 691 15.28 9.77 18.05
CA PHE A 691 14.00 9.06 18.25
C PHE A 691 13.94 7.80 17.40
N ASP A 692 14.25 7.90 16.10
CA ASP A 692 14.11 6.79 15.16
C ASP A 692 15.24 5.73 15.32
N ARG A 693 16.31 6.05 16.05
CA ARG A 693 17.32 5.07 16.52
C ARG A 693 16.82 4.34 17.76
N LEU A 694 16.27 5.07 18.73
CA LEU A 694 15.68 4.54 19.96
C LEU A 694 14.46 3.64 19.70
N SER A 695 13.59 4.03 18.76
CA SER A 695 12.41 3.24 18.35
C SER A 695 12.84 1.87 17.82
N ARG A 696 13.70 1.83 16.79
CA ARG A 696 14.28 0.59 16.23
C ARG A 696 14.95 -0.28 17.29
N SER A 697 15.74 0.30 18.19
CA SER A 697 16.40 -0.44 19.29
C SER A 697 15.40 -1.01 20.30
N LEU A 698 14.31 -0.31 20.61
CA LEU A 698 13.26 -0.79 21.52
C LEU A 698 12.32 -1.82 20.86
N GLU A 699 12.00 -1.65 19.58
CA GLU A 699 11.20 -2.60 18.79
C GLU A 699 11.93 -3.95 18.67
N LYS A 700 13.23 -3.94 18.38
CA LYS A 700 14.09 -5.13 18.43
C LYS A 700 14.08 -5.80 19.81
N LEU A 701 14.24 -5.01 20.88
CA LEU A 701 14.20 -5.50 22.27
C LEU A 701 12.83 -6.12 22.66
N LEU A 702 11.75 -5.68 22.01
CA LEU A 702 10.39 -6.17 22.25
C LEU A 702 10.03 -7.40 21.40
N SER A 703 10.62 -7.56 20.20
CA SER A 703 10.33 -8.68 19.29
C SER A 703 10.99 -10.00 19.70
N GLU A 704 12.16 -9.95 20.36
CA GLU A 704 12.86 -11.15 20.82
C GLU A 704 12.01 -11.97 21.82
N PRO A 705 11.78 -13.29 21.61
CA PRO A 705 10.83 -14.07 22.41
C PRO A 705 11.27 -14.27 23.88
N ARG A 706 12.58 -14.22 24.17
CA ARG A 706 13.17 -14.06 25.52
C ARG A 706 14.52 -13.33 25.42
N PRO A 707 14.58 -11.99 25.55
CA PRO A 707 15.83 -11.25 25.53
C PRO A 707 16.71 -11.62 26.75
N PRO A 708 17.91 -12.20 26.56
CA PRO A 708 18.77 -12.65 27.64
C PRO A 708 19.57 -11.49 28.26
N GLY A 709 19.57 -11.38 29.59
CA GLY A 709 20.36 -10.37 30.33
C GLY A 709 19.57 -9.19 30.89
N LEU A 710 18.27 -9.09 30.59
CA LEU A 710 17.36 -8.12 31.23
C LEU A 710 16.90 -8.63 32.62
N PRO A 711 16.52 -7.71 33.54
CA PRO A 711 16.13 -8.07 34.90
C PRO A 711 14.75 -8.76 34.97
N GLU A 712 14.49 -9.50 36.06
CA GLU A 712 13.18 -10.14 36.33
C GLU A 712 12.02 -9.13 36.46
N SER A 713 12.32 -7.83 36.60
CA SER A 713 11.39 -6.70 36.60
C SER A 713 10.99 -6.19 35.21
N PHE A 714 11.60 -6.69 34.12
CA PHE A 714 11.37 -6.22 32.77
C PHE A 714 9.99 -6.65 32.24
N ASP A 715 9.08 -5.68 32.12
CA ASP A 715 7.74 -5.86 31.55
C ASP A 715 7.65 -5.23 30.14
N ARG A 716 7.48 -6.09 29.12
CA ARG A 716 7.27 -5.68 27.73
C ARG A 716 6.03 -4.80 27.55
N GLU A 717 4.94 -5.05 28.28
CA GLU A 717 3.72 -4.25 28.16
C GLU A 717 4.00 -2.83 28.63
N THR A 718 4.71 -2.67 29.74
CA THR A 718 5.15 -1.36 30.23
C THR A 718 6.14 -0.67 29.31
N VAL A 719 7.15 -1.36 28.76
CA VAL A 719 8.09 -0.76 27.79
C VAL A 719 7.38 -0.32 26.52
N SER A 720 6.49 -1.15 25.95
CA SER A 720 5.65 -0.78 24.80
C SER A 720 4.74 0.42 25.11
N ARG A 721 4.11 0.45 26.28
CA ARG A 721 3.27 1.58 26.75
C ARG A 721 4.08 2.86 26.96
N HIS A 722 5.39 2.78 27.25
CA HIS A 722 6.29 3.93 27.30
C HIS A 722 6.75 4.36 25.91
N LEU A 723 7.05 3.45 24.99
CA LEU A 723 7.33 3.76 23.58
C LEU A 723 6.15 4.51 22.93
N GLN A 724 4.92 4.03 23.11
CA GLN A 724 3.70 4.70 22.65
C GLN A 724 3.55 6.13 23.20
N ARG A 725 3.89 6.36 24.49
CA ARG A 725 3.91 7.70 25.10
C ARG A 725 5.00 8.60 24.51
N LEU A 726 6.15 8.01 24.14
CA LEU A 726 7.24 8.71 23.46
C LEU A 726 6.76 9.23 22.09
N HIS A 727 6.13 8.38 21.27
CA HIS A 727 5.57 8.80 19.98
C HIS A 727 4.50 9.90 20.13
N ALA A 728 3.61 9.78 21.12
CA ALA A 728 2.60 10.79 21.40
C ALA A 728 3.24 12.15 21.76
N ALA A 729 4.19 12.16 22.70
CA ALA A 729 4.87 13.38 23.10
C ALA A 729 5.75 13.99 21.99
N ARG A 730 6.27 13.20 21.04
CA ARG A 730 6.92 13.73 19.82
C ARG A 730 5.93 14.46 18.91
N ARG A 731 4.75 13.87 18.65
CA ARG A 731 3.70 14.51 17.83
C ARG A 731 3.22 15.81 18.47
N ASP A 732 2.93 15.77 19.78
CA ASP A 732 2.56 16.95 20.57
C ASP A 732 3.57 18.11 20.43
N LEU A 733 4.87 17.79 20.39
CA LEU A 733 5.96 18.76 20.24
C LEU A 733 6.00 19.36 18.83
N GLU A 734 5.93 18.52 17.79
CA GLU A 734 5.97 18.95 16.39
C GLU A 734 4.77 19.83 16.05
N ASP A 735 3.56 19.46 16.48
CA ASP A 735 2.34 20.24 16.27
C ASP A 735 2.35 21.57 17.06
N ALA A 736 2.81 21.56 18.32
CA ALA A 736 2.88 22.77 19.14
C ALA A 736 3.89 23.81 18.61
N ILE A 737 5.09 23.36 18.21
CA ILE A 737 6.12 24.27 17.67
C ILE A 737 5.72 24.77 16.27
N ARG A 738 5.06 23.95 15.45
CA ARG A 738 4.48 24.35 14.16
C ARG A 738 3.32 25.35 14.32
N ALA A 739 2.48 25.20 15.34
CA ALA A 739 1.46 26.18 15.69
C ALA A 739 2.10 27.52 16.10
N ALA A 740 3.10 27.50 16.98
CA ALA A 740 3.80 28.70 17.42
C ALA A 740 4.49 29.45 16.27
N THR A 741 5.20 28.76 15.37
CA THR A 741 5.87 29.41 14.22
C THR A 741 4.87 29.94 13.19
N ASN A 742 3.76 29.23 12.94
CA ASN A 742 2.69 29.73 12.08
C ASN A 742 1.97 30.94 12.70
N GLY A 743 1.76 30.96 14.02
CA GLY A 743 1.22 32.11 14.75
C GLY A 743 2.13 33.35 14.64
N LEU A 744 3.44 33.16 14.78
CA LEU A 744 4.42 34.23 14.57
C LEU A 744 4.45 34.74 13.12
N ALA A 745 4.32 33.85 12.12
CA ALA A 745 4.23 34.23 10.71
C ALA A 745 2.91 34.97 10.37
N ALA A 746 1.85 34.73 11.15
CA ALA A 746 0.52 35.34 11.00
C ALA A 746 0.31 36.61 11.85
N ASP A 747 1.34 37.11 12.55
CA ASP A 747 1.27 38.26 13.48
C ASP A 747 0.21 38.06 14.60
N ALA A 748 0.09 36.81 15.08
CA ALA A 748 -0.86 36.40 16.11
C ALA A 748 -0.57 37.04 17.49
N PRO A 749 -1.60 37.27 18.34
CA PRO A 749 -1.39 37.88 19.65
C PRO A 749 -0.47 37.02 20.51
N ALA A 750 0.57 37.65 21.08
CA ALA A 750 1.69 36.99 21.77
C ALA A 750 1.28 35.91 22.79
N GLY A 751 0.19 36.11 23.53
CA GLY A 751 -0.34 35.11 24.47
C GLY A 751 -0.67 33.75 23.82
N SER A 752 -1.23 33.74 22.60
CA SER A 752 -1.51 32.49 21.87
C SER A 752 -0.22 31.78 21.47
N VAL A 753 0.80 32.54 21.05
CA VAL A 753 2.11 31.98 20.71
C VAL A 753 2.80 31.43 21.96
N VAL A 754 2.68 32.09 23.11
CA VAL A 754 3.19 31.57 24.39
C VAL A 754 2.43 30.32 24.83
N ASP A 755 1.10 30.26 24.68
CA ASP A 755 0.30 29.06 24.95
C ASP A 755 0.67 27.86 24.04
N ASP A 756 1.17 28.13 22.82
CA ASP A 756 1.71 27.11 21.89
C ASP A 756 3.14 26.69 22.27
N VAL A 757 4.04 27.63 22.59
CA VAL A 757 5.42 27.33 23.03
C VAL A 757 5.45 26.62 24.39
N ASP A 758 4.54 26.94 25.31
CA ASP A 758 4.39 26.26 26.59
C ASP A 758 3.89 24.81 26.38
N ARG A 759 2.97 24.58 25.43
CA ARG A 759 2.54 23.22 25.06
C ARG A 759 3.69 22.38 24.48
N GLY A 760 4.59 22.99 23.70
CA GLY A 760 5.82 22.36 23.22
C GLY A 760 6.82 22.08 24.36
N THR A 761 6.90 22.98 25.33
CA THR A 761 7.75 22.80 26.53
C THR A 761 7.21 21.65 27.41
N ASP A 762 5.91 21.60 27.66
CA ASP A 762 5.25 20.48 28.34
C ASP A 762 5.46 19.14 27.59
N ALA A 763 5.57 19.15 26.27
CA ALA A 763 5.85 17.95 25.46
C ALA A 763 7.31 17.48 25.61
N LEU A 764 8.28 18.40 25.65
CA LEU A 764 9.68 18.10 25.98
C LEU A 764 9.84 17.53 27.40
N ASP A 765 9.06 18.04 28.36
CA ASP A 765 9.03 17.52 29.73
C ASP A 765 8.37 16.11 29.79
N ARG A 766 7.34 15.84 28.98
CA ARG A 766 6.79 14.47 28.80
C ARG A 766 7.79 13.52 28.16
N LEU A 767 8.60 13.97 27.19
CA LEU A 767 9.67 13.17 26.58
C LEU A 767 10.74 12.79 27.60
N ALA A 768 11.28 13.76 28.34
CA ALA A 768 12.28 13.51 29.39
C ALA A 768 11.76 12.56 30.49
N ALA A 769 10.54 12.79 30.99
CA ALA A 769 9.93 11.90 32.00
C ALA A 769 9.65 10.47 31.48
N THR A 770 9.48 10.30 30.16
CA THR A 770 9.30 8.98 29.53
C THR A 770 10.66 8.31 29.28
N SER A 771 11.69 9.08 28.93
CA SER A 771 13.09 8.64 28.81
C SER A 771 13.60 8.02 30.12
N ASP A 772 13.43 8.73 31.25
CA ASP A 772 13.80 8.22 32.57
C ASP A 772 13.01 6.98 33.01
N ALA A 773 11.73 6.88 32.60
CA ALA A 773 10.92 5.71 32.90
C ALA A 773 11.35 4.46 32.08
N LEU A 774 11.74 4.64 30.81
CA LEU A 774 12.36 3.59 29.98
C LEU A 774 13.72 3.17 30.57
N ARG A 775 14.57 4.15 30.93
CA ARG A 775 15.86 3.94 31.60
C ARG A 775 15.68 3.11 32.88
N ALA A 776 14.68 3.40 33.71
CA ALA A 776 14.38 2.63 34.93
C ALA A 776 13.84 1.20 34.65
N ALA A 777 13.03 1.03 33.60
CA ALA A 777 12.50 -0.29 33.21
C ALA A 777 13.60 -1.24 32.68
N VAL A 778 14.64 -0.71 32.04
CA VAL A 778 15.74 -1.50 31.45
C VAL A 778 16.87 -1.82 32.45
N THR A 779 17.05 -1.04 33.51
CA THR A 779 18.29 -1.06 34.34
C THR A 779 18.21 -1.78 35.69
N THR A 780 17.04 -2.27 36.13
CA THR A 780 16.82 -2.74 37.52
C THR A 780 17.39 -4.15 37.83
N GLY A 781 18.66 -4.40 37.51
CA GLY A 781 19.27 -5.75 37.47
C GLY A 781 20.58 -6.02 38.23
N SER A 782 21.25 -5.04 38.86
CA SER A 782 22.46 -5.32 39.68
C SER A 782 22.70 -4.30 40.81
N ASP A 783 23.39 -4.76 41.86
CA ASP A 783 23.46 -4.16 43.19
C ASP A 783 24.14 -2.78 43.33
N THR A 784 23.52 -1.94 44.17
CA THR A 784 24.08 -1.07 45.24
C THR A 784 25.51 -0.47 45.17
N ASP A 785 25.56 0.83 45.52
CA ASP A 785 26.72 1.64 45.94
C ASP A 785 27.79 2.02 44.89
N LEU A 786 27.46 3.08 44.11
CA LEU A 786 28.43 4.16 43.84
C LEU A 786 27.75 5.54 43.92
N ARG A 787 27.72 6.13 45.13
CA ARG A 787 27.37 7.55 45.31
C ARG A 787 28.51 8.45 44.84
N LEU A 788 28.26 9.25 43.82
CA LEU A 788 29.04 10.45 43.52
C LEU A 788 28.25 11.69 43.97
N ASP A 789 28.71 12.35 45.04
CA ASP A 789 28.11 13.61 45.51
C ASP A 789 28.43 14.76 44.53
N PRO A 790 27.47 15.67 44.24
CA PRO A 790 27.66 16.73 43.24
C PRO A 790 28.60 17.84 43.74
N VAL A 791 29.75 17.98 43.07
CA VAL A 791 30.73 19.05 43.33
C VAL A 791 30.24 20.38 42.73
N GLY A 792 29.35 21.08 43.45
CA GLY A 792 28.62 22.25 42.91
C GLY A 792 28.47 23.48 43.80
N SER A 793 28.90 23.48 45.07
CA SER A 793 28.77 24.69 45.92
C SER A 793 29.69 24.73 47.16
N ARG A 794 30.62 25.70 47.18
CA ARG A 794 30.95 26.61 48.30
C ARG A 794 32.33 27.28 48.12
N PHE A 795 32.32 28.50 47.57
CA PHE A 795 33.36 29.49 47.91
C PHE A 795 32.98 30.17 49.24
N GLY A 796 33.94 30.28 50.17
CA GLY A 796 33.74 30.82 51.53
C GLY A 796 33.26 29.73 52.50
N ASP A 797 34.04 29.31 53.50
CA ASP A 797 34.66 30.17 54.51
C ASP A 797 35.92 29.49 55.13
N THR A 798 37.01 30.22 55.33
CA THR A 798 38.28 29.67 55.87
C THR A 798 38.62 30.26 57.23
N ALA A 799 38.20 29.57 58.30
CA ALA A 799 38.70 29.80 59.66
C ALA A 799 39.71 28.68 60.03
N PRO A 800 40.91 29.01 60.55
CA PRO A 800 41.97 28.02 60.72
C PRO A 800 41.79 27.17 61.99
N GLN A 801 41.89 25.84 61.85
CA GLN A 801 42.20 24.95 62.97
C GLN A 801 43.68 24.51 62.93
N LEU A 802 44.24 24.29 64.12
CA LEU A 802 45.68 24.13 64.33
C LEU A 802 46.16 22.72 64.01
N VAL A 803 47.29 22.64 63.29
CA VAL A 803 48.04 21.41 63.08
C VAL A 803 48.55 20.86 64.42
N GLN A 804 48.38 19.57 64.66
CA GLN A 804 49.27 18.82 65.55
C GLN A 804 50.30 18.05 64.71
N PRO A 805 51.61 18.17 65.01
CA PRO A 805 52.64 17.37 64.36
C PRO A 805 52.74 16.00 65.02
N ASP A 806 52.66 14.93 64.22
CA ASP A 806 53.61 13.79 64.22
C ASP A 806 53.03 12.61 63.42
N ALA A 807 53.30 12.61 62.11
CA ALA A 807 53.14 11.44 61.25
C ALA A 807 54.23 11.48 60.17
N VAL A 808 55.18 10.54 60.21
CA VAL A 808 56.21 10.43 59.17
C VAL A 808 55.62 9.70 57.97
N ALA A 809 55.40 10.43 56.87
CA ALA A 809 54.95 9.82 55.62
C ALA A 809 56.10 9.07 54.95
N SER A 810 55.91 7.76 54.75
CA SER A 810 56.74 6.96 53.82
C SER A 810 56.52 7.47 52.37
N PRO A 811 57.53 7.37 51.49
CA PRO A 811 57.37 7.77 50.09
C PRO A 811 56.35 6.86 49.40
N ALA A 812 55.41 7.46 48.66
CA ALA A 812 54.54 6.71 47.76
C ALA A 812 55.40 6.07 46.64
N VAL A 813 55.15 4.79 46.37
CA VAL A 813 55.71 4.11 45.19
C VAL A 813 54.85 4.51 44.00
N VAL A 814 55.46 5.18 43.03
CA VAL A 814 54.84 5.43 41.72
C VAL A 814 54.94 4.16 40.90
N THR A 815 53.79 3.58 40.54
CA THR A 815 53.69 2.73 39.36
C THR A 815 53.78 3.61 38.12
N THR A 816 54.65 3.26 37.18
CA THR A 816 54.61 3.75 35.81
C THR A 816 53.62 2.89 35.01
N PRO A 817 53.00 3.41 33.95
CA PRO A 817 52.17 2.60 33.07
C PRO A 817 52.98 1.51 32.39
N ASP A 818 52.30 0.50 31.86
CA ASP A 818 52.89 -0.35 30.85
C ASP A 818 53.07 0.47 29.56
N ALA A 819 54.33 0.71 29.21
CA ALA A 819 54.70 1.52 28.05
C ALA A 819 54.35 0.82 26.72
N ASP A 820 54.25 -0.51 26.71
CA ASP A 820 53.89 -1.27 25.51
C ASP A 820 52.35 -1.36 25.37
N ALA A 821 51.60 -1.31 26.48
CA ALA A 821 50.15 -1.11 26.46
C ALA A 821 49.78 0.28 25.90
N LEU A 822 50.26 1.37 26.50
CA LEU A 822 50.03 2.75 26.00
C LEU A 822 50.48 2.95 24.55
N ARG A 823 51.53 2.25 24.12
CA ARG A 823 51.97 2.22 22.72
C ARG A 823 50.91 1.55 21.84
N THR A 824 50.37 0.42 22.28
CA THR A 824 49.35 -0.35 21.55
C THR A 824 48.07 0.46 21.42
N SER A 825 47.55 1.04 22.52
CA SER A 825 46.42 1.99 22.49
C SER A 825 46.63 3.06 21.41
N LEU A 826 47.77 3.75 21.44
CA LEU A 826 48.09 4.84 20.50
C LEU A 826 48.34 4.43 19.05
N ILE A 827 48.64 3.16 18.75
CA ILE A 827 48.81 2.68 17.38
C ILE A 827 47.46 2.19 16.83
N THR A 828 46.66 1.49 17.63
CA THR A 828 45.31 1.03 17.27
C THR A 828 44.36 2.21 17.06
N ASP A 829 44.26 3.13 18.04
CA ASP A 829 43.37 4.31 17.97
C ASP A 829 43.70 5.25 16.79
N LEU A 830 44.90 5.17 16.23
CA LEU A 830 45.34 5.98 15.10
C LEU A 830 45.36 5.25 13.75
N ASP A 831 44.85 4.01 13.66
CA ASP A 831 44.72 3.33 12.37
C ASP A 831 43.66 4.04 11.49
N PRO A 832 44.03 4.62 10.34
CA PRO A 832 43.08 5.27 9.44
C PRO A 832 42.03 4.31 8.87
N ARG A 833 42.24 3.00 8.93
CA ARG A 833 41.25 1.99 8.52
C ARG A 833 40.07 1.89 9.48
N LEU A 834 40.25 2.27 10.74
CA LEU A 834 39.17 2.32 11.74
C LEU A 834 38.62 3.75 11.84
N GLN A 835 39.51 4.74 11.88
CA GLN A 835 39.11 6.14 12.12
C GLN A 835 38.48 6.84 10.92
N LEU A 836 38.84 6.50 9.67
CA LEU A 836 38.24 7.17 8.50
C LEU A 836 36.83 6.67 8.16
N PRO A 837 36.50 5.36 8.26
CA PRO A 837 35.11 4.89 8.20
C PRO A 837 34.18 5.57 9.21
N ALA A 838 34.53 5.56 10.51
CA ALA A 838 33.75 6.21 11.58
C ALA A 838 33.78 7.77 11.53
N TYR A 839 34.59 8.35 10.64
CA TYR A 839 34.53 9.76 10.28
C TYR A 839 33.65 10.00 9.04
N GLY A 840 33.60 9.03 8.12
CA GLY A 840 32.70 9.00 6.96
C GLY A 840 31.24 8.87 7.37
N GLU A 841 30.88 7.79 8.08
CA GLU A 841 29.54 7.50 8.63
C GLU A 841 28.91 8.76 9.26
N ARG A 842 29.62 9.36 10.21
CA ARG A 842 29.23 10.58 10.95
C ARG A 842 29.08 11.86 10.10
N ILE A 843 29.63 11.91 8.88
CA ILE A 843 29.56 13.09 8.01
C ILE A 843 28.62 12.87 6.81
N THR A 844 28.53 11.64 6.29
CA THR A 844 27.55 11.28 5.25
C THR A 844 26.16 11.00 5.85
N GLY A 845 26.07 10.67 7.15
CA GLY A 845 24.83 10.27 7.81
C GLY A 845 24.40 8.83 7.52
N ILE A 846 25.27 8.04 6.88
CA ILE A 846 24.96 6.67 6.44
C ILE A 846 25.35 5.68 7.54
N ASP A 847 24.41 5.32 8.41
CA ASP A 847 24.60 4.37 9.53
C ASP A 847 25.24 3.04 9.06
N SER A 848 24.79 2.47 7.94
CA SER A 848 25.27 1.20 7.39
C SER A 848 26.65 1.26 6.70
N LEU A 849 27.30 2.44 6.69
CA LEU A 849 28.58 2.62 6.00
C LEU A 849 29.69 1.71 6.56
N LEU A 850 29.66 1.42 7.87
CA LEU A 850 30.62 0.52 8.52
C LEU A 850 30.38 -0.98 8.22
N GLU A 851 29.21 -1.33 7.69
CA GLU A 851 28.82 -2.73 7.41
C GLU A 851 29.30 -3.20 6.02
N ARG A 852 29.86 -2.29 5.22
CA ARG A 852 30.40 -2.52 3.87
C ARG A 852 31.81 -3.11 3.90
N GLU A 853 32.17 -3.89 2.88
CA GLU A 853 33.50 -4.51 2.76
C GLU A 853 34.65 -3.48 2.65
N ASP A 854 34.47 -2.40 1.88
CA ASP A 854 35.24 -1.16 2.09
C ASP A 854 34.30 0.02 2.41
N PRO A 855 34.21 0.44 3.69
CA PRO A 855 33.36 1.54 4.13
C PRO A 855 33.60 2.88 3.42
N VAL A 856 34.81 3.15 2.92
CA VAL A 856 35.11 4.43 2.25
C VAL A 856 34.91 4.41 0.73
N ASP A 857 34.43 3.31 0.15
CA ASP A 857 34.17 3.26 -1.30
C ASP A 857 32.94 4.08 -1.71
N ASP A 858 32.83 4.46 -2.99
CA ASP A 858 31.66 5.21 -3.48
C ASP A 858 30.37 4.41 -3.24
N VAL A 859 29.31 5.09 -2.82
CA VAL A 859 27.96 4.52 -2.69
C VAL A 859 27.36 4.41 -4.07
N LEU A 860 27.18 3.18 -4.55
CA LEU A 860 26.50 2.91 -5.81
C LEU A 860 24.99 2.95 -5.58
N ALA A 861 24.27 3.57 -6.50
CA ALA A 861 22.83 3.73 -6.44
C ALA A 861 22.13 2.82 -7.45
N ALA A 862 20.99 2.27 -7.05
CA ALA A 862 20.00 1.68 -7.94
C ALA A 862 18.69 2.49 -7.76
N PRO A 863 18.29 3.32 -8.73
CA PRO A 863 17.01 4.02 -8.66
C PRO A 863 15.86 3.01 -8.76
N SER A 864 14.79 3.21 -7.99
CA SER A 864 13.62 2.32 -7.99
C SER A 864 12.43 2.98 -8.69
N PHE A 865 11.71 2.21 -9.50
CA PHE A 865 10.55 2.65 -10.26
C PHE A 865 9.28 1.92 -9.82
N ASP A 866 8.34 2.72 -9.29
CA ASP A 866 7.09 2.28 -8.69
C ASP A 866 5.92 2.16 -9.69
N GLU A 867 6.14 2.55 -10.96
CA GLU A 867 5.17 2.52 -12.05
C GLU A 867 4.99 1.10 -12.61
N PRO A 868 3.74 0.62 -12.82
CA PRO A 868 3.48 -0.73 -13.33
C PRO A 868 3.78 -0.84 -14.84
N THR A 869 4.76 -1.67 -15.21
CA THR A 869 5.30 -1.70 -16.59
C THR A 869 4.39 -2.36 -17.63
N TYR A 870 3.29 -3.03 -17.26
CA TYR A 870 2.34 -3.59 -18.25
C TYR A 870 1.77 -2.51 -19.19
N LYS A 871 1.59 -1.27 -18.68
CA LYS A 871 1.08 -0.14 -19.47
C LYS A 871 2.04 0.21 -20.60
N LEU A 872 3.34 0.30 -20.29
CA LEU A 872 4.40 0.58 -21.26
C LEU A 872 4.47 -0.48 -22.37
N LEU A 873 4.18 -1.75 -22.05
CA LEU A 873 4.07 -2.82 -23.05
C LEU A 873 2.80 -2.71 -23.90
N ALA A 874 1.66 -2.36 -23.30
CA ALA A 874 0.39 -2.18 -24.01
C ALA A 874 0.36 -0.92 -24.89
N ASP A 875 1.03 0.16 -24.47
CA ASP A 875 1.24 1.41 -25.21
C ASP A 875 2.17 1.20 -26.42
N LEU A 876 3.12 0.26 -26.34
CA LEU A 876 3.98 -0.14 -27.44
C LEU A 876 3.19 -0.87 -28.53
N ASP A 877 2.48 -1.94 -28.16
CA ASP A 877 1.44 -2.62 -28.98
C ASP A 877 0.65 -3.60 -28.09
N GLN A 878 -0.69 -3.46 -28.05
CA GLN A 878 -1.55 -4.36 -27.28
C GLN A 878 -1.44 -5.83 -27.72
N GLU A 879 -1.14 -6.10 -29.00
CA GLU A 879 -0.90 -7.45 -29.52
C GLU A 879 0.46 -8.04 -29.08
N TYR A 880 1.25 -7.31 -28.27
CA TYR A 880 2.45 -7.83 -27.59
C TYR A 880 2.11 -8.23 -26.15
N PHE A 881 1.19 -7.51 -25.50
CA PHE A 881 0.67 -7.83 -24.17
C PHE A 881 -0.30 -9.03 -24.21
N LEU A 882 -1.31 -8.98 -25.08
CA LEU A 882 -2.29 -10.04 -25.32
C LEU A 882 -2.46 -10.24 -26.83
N PRO A 883 -1.66 -11.13 -27.46
CA PRO A 883 -1.84 -11.52 -28.84
C PRO A 883 -3.27 -12.04 -29.09
N GLY A 884 -3.91 -11.58 -30.16
CA GLY A 884 -5.30 -11.92 -30.47
C GLY A 884 -6.36 -11.15 -29.69
N VAL A 885 -6.00 -10.11 -28.92
CA VAL A 885 -6.99 -9.21 -28.25
C VAL A 885 -8.00 -8.63 -29.25
N GLY A 886 -7.57 -8.38 -30.50
CA GLY A 886 -8.47 -7.94 -31.58
C GLY A 886 -9.56 -8.96 -31.97
N ALA A 887 -9.38 -10.25 -31.64
CA ALA A 887 -10.30 -11.35 -31.98
C ALA A 887 -11.31 -11.69 -30.86
N VAL A 888 -11.11 -11.18 -29.64
CA VAL A 888 -12.06 -11.33 -28.52
C VAL A 888 -13.41 -10.70 -28.91
N PRO A 889 -14.56 -11.38 -28.73
CA PRO A 889 -15.89 -10.83 -29.03
C PRO A 889 -16.20 -9.55 -28.25
N ARG A 890 -17.26 -8.83 -28.65
CA ARG A 890 -17.77 -7.69 -27.88
C ARG A 890 -18.90 -8.16 -26.98
N GLU A 891 -19.01 -7.51 -25.82
CA GLU A 891 -19.92 -7.90 -24.74
C GLU A 891 -19.69 -9.39 -24.39
N SER A 892 -18.44 -9.70 -23.99
CA SER A 892 -18.05 -11.05 -23.60
C SER A 892 -17.07 -11.07 -22.43
N VAL A 893 -17.19 -12.11 -21.60
CA VAL A 893 -16.28 -12.41 -20.49
C VAL A 893 -15.65 -13.78 -20.69
N GLY A 894 -14.40 -13.96 -20.28
CA GLY A 894 -13.74 -15.25 -20.34
C GLY A 894 -12.49 -15.30 -19.47
N VAL A 895 -11.90 -16.48 -19.32
CA VAL A 895 -10.74 -16.70 -18.44
C VAL A 895 -9.46 -16.92 -19.24
N LEU A 896 -8.41 -16.23 -18.81
CA LEU A 896 -7.01 -16.40 -19.24
C LEU A 896 -6.16 -16.79 -18.01
N GLN A 897 -4.89 -17.08 -18.26
CA GLN A 897 -3.86 -17.26 -17.23
C GLN A 897 -2.68 -16.30 -17.49
N THR A 898 -1.93 -15.94 -16.44
CA THR A 898 -0.67 -15.21 -16.60
C THR A 898 0.38 -16.06 -17.32
N ASN A 899 1.42 -15.40 -17.84
CA ASN A 899 2.56 -16.06 -18.47
C ASN A 899 3.88 -15.65 -17.77
N PRO A 900 4.25 -16.28 -16.64
CA PRO A 900 5.41 -15.89 -15.84
C PRO A 900 6.71 -15.81 -16.64
N GLU A 901 6.98 -16.83 -17.45
CA GLU A 901 8.12 -16.94 -18.38
C GLU A 901 8.31 -15.67 -19.24
N PHE A 902 7.21 -15.13 -19.77
CA PHE A 902 7.21 -13.90 -20.57
C PHE A 902 7.44 -12.65 -19.71
N ILE A 903 6.82 -12.58 -18.52
CA ILE A 903 6.89 -11.42 -17.64
C ILE A 903 8.32 -11.26 -17.11
N GLU A 904 8.95 -12.33 -16.63
CA GLU A 904 10.35 -12.32 -16.19
C GLU A 904 11.31 -12.00 -17.32
N ALA A 905 11.11 -12.56 -18.52
CA ALA A 905 11.90 -12.25 -19.69
C ALA A 905 11.81 -10.76 -20.09
N PHE A 906 10.60 -10.22 -20.15
CA PHE A 906 10.35 -8.80 -20.40
C PHE A 906 11.01 -7.91 -19.34
N MET A 907 10.79 -8.19 -18.06
CA MET A 907 11.35 -7.41 -16.94
C MET A 907 12.88 -7.49 -16.90
N THR A 908 13.48 -8.63 -17.25
CA THR A 908 14.94 -8.77 -17.33
C THR A 908 15.53 -7.97 -18.49
N GLY A 909 14.91 -7.99 -19.67
CA GLY A 909 15.33 -7.19 -20.81
C GLY A 909 15.15 -5.67 -20.60
N LEU A 910 14.12 -5.29 -19.84
CA LEU A 910 13.85 -3.91 -19.42
C LEU A 910 14.91 -3.42 -18.42
N ASN A 911 15.18 -4.18 -17.36
CA ASN A 911 16.23 -3.84 -16.39
C ASN A 911 17.64 -3.82 -17.01
N HIS A 912 17.95 -4.74 -17.93
CA HIS A 912 19.25 -4.83 -18.62
C HIS A 912 19.55 -3.61 -19.51
N GLU A 913 18.58 -3.13 -20.30
CA GLU A 913 18.78 -1.93 -21.12
C GLU A 913 18.91 -0.69 -20.22
N PHE A 914 18.12 -0.58 -19.14
CA PHE A 914 18.24 0.56 -18.23
C PHE A 914 19.59 0.56 -17.47
N ALA A 915 20.09 -0.61 -17.07
CA ALA A 915 21.45 -0.76 -16.53
C ALA A 915 22.52 -0.22 -17.50
N SER A 916 22.32 -0.48 -18.80
CA SER A 916 23.22 -0.04 -19.87
C SER A 916 23.16 1.47 -20.07
N GLU A 917 21.96 2.07 -20.07
CA GLU A 917 21.78 3.51 -20.23
C GLU A 917 22.25 4.31 -19.01
N LEU A 918 22.03 3.80 -17.78
CA LEU A 918 22.63 4.36 -16.57
C LEU A 918 24.16 4.42 -16.68
N GLN A 919 24.81 3.32 -17.10
CA GLN A 919 26.26 3.29 -17.33
C GLN A 919 26.69 4.28 -18.41
N TRP A 920 25.98 4.33 -19.54
CA TRP A 920 26.25 5.25 -20.66
C TRP A 920 26.16 6.72 -20.25
N ARG A 921 25.18 7.06 -19.40
CA ARG A 921 24.99 8.39 -18.79
C ARG A 921 25.97 8.69 -17.65
N ASN A 922 26.87 7.75 -17.30
CA ASN A 922 27.82 7.82 -16.18
C ASN A 922 27.13 7.96 -14.80
N TYR A 923 25.94 7.40 -14.65
CA TYR A 923 25.28 7.24 -13.36
C TYR A 923 26.02 6.18 -12.52
N PRO A 924 26.28 6.41 -11.22
CA PRO A 924 27.09 5.50 -10.40
C PRO A 924 26.28 4.29 -9.94
N THR A 925 26.17 3.28 -10.80
CA THR A 925 25.54 1.98 -10.53
C THR A 925 26.53 0.84 -10.85
N ASP A 926 26.37 -0.31 -10.19
CA ASP A 926 27.11 -1.54 -10.52
C ASP A 926 26.52 -2.30 -11.73
N ARG A 927 25.30 -1.93 -12.14
CA ARG A 927 24.42 -2.61 -13.12
C ARG A 927 23.80 -3.92 -12.61
N ARG A 928 24.01 -4.30 -11.35
CA ARG A 928 23.42 -5.52 -10.75
C ARG A 928 22.03 -5.28 -10.19
N GLY A 929 21.78 -4.09 -9.65
CA GLY A 929 20.48 -3.70 -9.09
C GLY A 929 19.30 -3.87 -10.04
N THR A 930 18.11 -4.11 -9.47
CA THR A 930 16.85 -4.27 -10.21
C THR A 930 15.98 -3.04 -9.99
N TYR A 931 15.88 -2.21 -11.03
CA TYR A 931 15.28 -0.87 -10.99
C TYR A 931 13.76 -0.92 -11.13
N PHE A 932 13.24 -1.88 -11.91
CA PHE A 932 11.81 -2.10 -12.15
C PHE A 932 11.44 -3.49 -11.63
N ARG A 933 10.52 -3.55 -10.66
CA ARG A 933 10.03 -4.81 -10.07
C ARG A 933 8.51 -4.98 -10.13
N ARG A 934 7.77 -3.98 -10.61
CA ARG A 934 6.31 -4.01 -10.77
C ARG A 934 5.94 -4.10 -12.24
N PHE A 935 5.34 -5.21 -12.63
CA PHE A 935 4.70 -5.37 -13.93
C PHE A 935 3.21 -5.01 -13.84
N TRP A 936 2.49 -5.55 -12.84
CA TRP A 936 1.06 -5.40 -12.64
C TRP A 936 0.68 -4.20 -11.76
N GLU A 937 -0.54 -3.67 -11.92
CA GLU A 937 -1.08 -2.63 -11.02
C GLU A 937 -1.87 -3.28 -9.89
N ARG A 938 -1.18 -3.42 -8.74
CA ARG A 938 -1.67 -4.06 -7.51
C ARG A 938 -2.38 -3.11 -6.52
N ARG A 939 -2.52 -1.82 -6.87
CA ARG A 939 -3.22 -0.83 -6.03
C ARG A 939 -4.67 -1.21 -5.81
N GLY A 940 -5.07 -1.23 -4.55
CA GLY A 940 -6.36 -1.73 -4.07
C GLY A 940 -6.43 -3.24 -3.80
N ASN A 941 -5.31 -3.98 -3.85
CA ASN A 941 -5.22 -5.33 -3.31
C ASN A 941 -5.42 -5.29 -1.77
N PRO A 942 -6.40 -6.00 -1.18
CA PRO A 942 -6.57 -6.02 0.28
C PRO A 942 -5.49 -6.81 1.04
N GLU A 943 -4.69 -7.63 0.35
CA GLU A 943 -3.68 -8.51 0.96
C GLU A 943 -2.28 -7.87 1.13
N ALA A 944 -2.06 -6.65 0.62
CA ALA A 944 -0.73 -6.05 0.52
C ALA A 944 -0.75 -4.55 0.88
N ASP A 945 0.23 -4.10 1.67
CA ASP A 945 0.35 -2.71 2.11
C ASP A 945 0.86 -1.81 0.96
N GLU A 946 0.04 -0.83 0.53
CA GLU A 946 0.43 0.15 -0.51
C GLU A 946 1.63 1.03 -0.12
N SER A 947 2.04 1.04 1.16
CA SER A 947 3.24 1.71 1.64
C SER A 947 4.49 0.80 1.69
N ASN A 948 4.37 -0.52 1.48
CA ASN A 948 5.49 -1.45 1.40
C ASN A 948 5.86 -1.75 -0.07
N PRO A 949 7.03 -1.29 -0.58
CA PRO A 949 7.40 -1.53 -1.98
C PRO A 949 7.61 -3.00 -2.36
N GLU A 950 7.97 -3.86 -1.40
CA GLU A 950 8.22 -5.29 -1.61
C GLU A 950 6.91 -6.07 -1.79
N GLU A 951 5.88 -5.80 -0.98
CA GLU A 951 4.54 -6.41 -1.11
C GLU A 951 3.78 -5.98 -2.37
N MET A 952 4.31 -4.99 -3.09
CA MET A 952 3.79 -4.51 -4.37
C MET A 952 4.67 -4.93 -5.56
N ALA A 953 5.74 -5.69 -5.35
CA ALA A 953 6.61 -6.21 -6.40
C ALA A 953 6.09 -7.52 -6.99
N ASP A 954 6.21 -7.69 -8.32
CA ASP A 954 5.87 -8.95 -8.99
C ASP A 954 7.04 -9.93 -8.99
N ILE A 955 8.27 -9.40 -9.14
CA ILE A 955 9.50 -10.19 -9.21
C ILE A 955 10.45 -9.93 -8.04
N GLU A 956 11.16 -10.97 -7.63
CA GLU A 956 12.33 -10.85 -6.77
C GLU A 956 13.45 -10.06 -7.47
N PRO A 957 14.44 -9.51 -6.75
CA PRO A 957 15.60 -8.88 -7.38
C PRO A 957 16.36 -9.87 -8.28
N ILE A 958 16.61 -9.51 -9.54
CA ILE A 958 17.19 -10.43 -10.56
C ILE A 958 18.61 -10.91 -10.18
N HIS A 959 19.27 -10.25 -9.21
CA HIS A 959 20.57 -10.66 -8.69
C HIS A 959 20.49 -11.70 -7.54
N THR A 960 19.29 -12.11 -7.12
CA THR A 960 19.03 -13.22 -6.16
C THR A 960 18.31 -14.40 -6.81
N TRP A 961 18.08 -14.35 -8.12
CA TRP A 961 17.56 -15.50 -8.88
C TRP A 961 18.70 -16.50 -9.06
N ASP A 962 18.81 -17.46 -8.14
CA ASP A 962 19.90 -18.44 -8.09
C ASP A 962 19.62 -19.67 -9.01
N GLU A 963 19.33 -20.84 -8.44
CA GLU A 963 19.14 -22.10 -9.18
C GLU A 963 17.78 -22.24 -9.88
N ASN A 964 16.94 -21.20 -9.82
CA ASN A 964 15.56 -21.20 -10.32
C ASN A 964 15.48 -21.19 -11.87
N ASP A 965 14.43 -21.82 -12.38
CA ASP A 965 14.00 -21.74 -13.78
C ASP A 965 13.34 -20.37 -14.09
N LEU A 966 13.17 -20.06 -15.38
CA LEU A 966 12.49 -18.84 -15.82
C LEU A 966 10.96 -18.97 -15.70
N GLY A 967 10.34 -18.11 -14.90
CA GLY A 967 8.91 -18.09 -14.57
C GLY A 967 8.59 -18.36 -13.09
N ASP A 968 9.61 -18.79 -12.33
CA ASP A 968 9.45 -19.26 -10.95
C ASP A 968 10.08 -18.26 -9.93
N ASN A 969 10.33 -17.00 -10.33
CA ASN A 969 11.03 -15.96 -9.55
C ASN A 969 10.09 -14.82 -9.05
N GLN A 970 8.86 -15.17 -8.70
CA GLN A 970 7.81 -14.22 -8.31
C GLN A 970 7.66 -14.09 -6.79
N VAL A 971 7.54 -12.85 -6.30
CA VAL A 971 7.34 -12.52 -4.85
C VAL A 971 6.04 -13.09 -4.27
N HIS A 972 5.13 -13.55 -5.15
CA HIS A 972 3.72 -13.75 -4.85
C HIS A 972 3.19 -15.16 -5.15
N GLY A 973 4.06 -16.10 -5.51
CA GLY A 973 3.75 -17.52 -5.67
C GLY A 973 4.09 -18.07 -7.07
N ASP A 974 4.57 -19.31 -7.07
CA ASP A 974 5.33 -19.95 -8.15
C ASP A 974 4.47 -20.46 -9.33
N THR A 975 3.25 -19.93 -9.52
CA THR A 975 2.26 -20.52 -10.46
C THR A 975 1.48 -19.48 -11.26
N ALA A 976 1.05 -19.87 -12.46
CA ALA A 976 0.25 -19.03 -13.34
C ALA A 976 -1.13 -18.72 -12.72
N SER A 977 -1.37 -17.44 -12.44
CA SER A 977 -2.60 -16.94 -11.83
C SER A 977 -3.73 -16.82 -12.86
N VAL A 978 -4.95 -17.11 -12.44
CA VAL A 978 -6.17 -16.92 -13.23
C VAL A 978 -6.47 -15.43 -13.43
N VAL A 979 -6.83 -15.06 -14.66
CA VAL A 979 -7.15 -13.68 -15.06
C VAL A 979 -8.50 -13.66 -15.76
N LEU A 980 -9.48 -12.98 -15.15
CA LEU A 980 -10.77 -12.72 -15.76
C LEU A 980 -10.63 -11.57 -16.77
N LEU A 981 -10.95 -11.82 -18.04
CA LEU A 981 -10.98 -10.81 -19.10
C LEU A 981 -12.43 -10.42 -19.36
N VAL A 982 -12.74 -9.12 -19.25
CA VAL A 982 -14.06 -8.54 -19.53
C VAL A 982 -13.91 -7.60 -20.72
N ARG A 983 -14.65 -7.84 -21.81
CA ARG A 983 -14.69 -6.95 -22.97
C ARG A 983 -16.11 -6.46 -23.22
N GLY A 984 -16.40 -5.21 -22.88
CA GLY A 984 -17.74 -4.66 -23.07
C GLY A 984 -17.94 -3.23 -22.57
N GLU A 985 -19.17 -2.76 -22.73
CA GLU A 985 -19.64 -1.44 -22.36
C GLU A 985 -19.93 -1.29 -20.85
N LEU A 986 -20.19 -2.41 -20.16
CA LEU A 986 -20.48 -2.47 -18.71
C LEU A 986 -19.51 -1.62 -17.89
N LEU A 987 -18.20 -1.93 -17.95
CA LEU A 987 -17.17 -1.31 -17.11
C LEU A 987 -16.77 0.11 -17.56
N ARG A 988 -17.25 0.56 -18.73
CA ARG A 988 -17.14 1.99 -19.12
C ARG A 988 -18.22 2.83 -18.46
N ARG A 989 -19.44 2.29 -18.31
CA ARG A 989 -20.57 3.01 -17.68
C ARG A 989 -20.58 2.86 -16.16
N TYR A 990 -20.12 1.70 -15.68
CA TYR A 990 -20.03 1.34 -14.27
C TYR A 990 -18.57 1.03 -13.90
N PRO A 991 -17.66 2.03 -13.92
CA PRO A 991 -16.25 1.82 -13.57
C PRO A 991 -16.04 1.46 -12.08
N ASN A 992 -17.06 1.66 -11.24
CA ASN A 992 -17.05 1.36 -9.81
C ASN A 992 -17.52 -0.08 -9.48
N THR A 993 -17.89 -0.92 -10.45
CA THR A 993 -18.36 -2.29 -10.21
C THR A 993 -17.37 -3.11 -9.38
N THR A 994 -17.84 -3.67 -8.28
CA THR A 994 -17.05 -4.55 -7.42
C THR A 994 -17.02 -5.94 -8.05
N ILE A 995 -15.83 -6.39 -8.45
CA ILE A 995 -15.62 -7.73 -9.02
C ILE A 995 -14.76 -8.55 -8.06
N PHE A 996 -15.21 -9.76 -7.76
CA PHE A 996 -14.54 -10.73 -6.87
C PHE A 996 -14.84 -12.17 -7.29
N ALA A 997 -14.07 -13.13 -6.78
CA ALA A 997 -14.34 -14.55 -6.93
C ALA A 997 -14.92 -15.12 -5.63
N ALA A 998 -15.97 -15.93 -5.72
CA ALA A 998 -16.60 -16.62 -4.60
C ALA A 998 -16.54 -18.14 -4.81
N LYS A 999 -16.11 -18.91 -3.80
CA LYS A 999 -16.02 -20.37 -3.92
C LYS A 999 -17.43 -20.95 -4.11
N ALA A 1000 -17.58 -21.92 -5.01
CA ALA A 1000 -18.85 -22.64 -5.15
C ALA A 1000 -19.06 -23.61 -3.98
N VAL A 1001 -20.32 -23.77 -3.57
CA VAL A 1001 -20.78 -24.78 -2.60
C VAL A 1001 -22.07 -25.42 -3.10
N PRO A 1002 -22.40 -26.66 -2.69
CA PRO A 1002 -23.72 -27.22 -2.96
C PRO A 1002 -24.79 -26.45 -2.19
N GLU A 1003 -25.97 -26.35 -2.79
CA GLU A 1003 -27.13 -25.65 -2.23
C GLU A 1003 -27.55 -26.19 -0.84
N SER A 1004 -27.82 -25.29 0.11
CA SER A 1004 -28.02 -25.67 1.52
C SER A 1004 -29.43 -26.18 1.80
N GLY A 1005 -29.56 -27.49 2.01
CA GLY A 1005 -30.81 -28.15 2.44
C GLY A 1005 -31.36 -29.14 1.42
N VAL A 1006 -30.82 -29.11 0.20
CA VAL A 1006 -31.07 -30.10 -0.86
C VAL A 1006 -30.07 -31.26 -0.73
N PRO A 1007 -30.44 -32.52 -1.07
CA PRO A 1007 -29.47 -33.62 -1.17
C PRO A 1007 -28.38 -33.29 -2.21
N ARG A 1008 -27.11 -33.62 -1.94
CA ARG A 1008 -25.97 -33.23 -2.81
C ARG A 1008 -26.19 -33.64 -4.27
N ASP A 1009 -26.69 -34.84 -4.50
CA ASP A 1009 -27.01 -35.44 -5.81
C ASP A 1009 -28.04 -34.64 -6.63
N GLU A 1010 -28.83 -33.78 -5.97
CA GLU A 1010 -29.91 -32.95 -6.54
C GLU A 1010 -29.65 -31.44 -6.37
N ALA A 1011 -28.56 -31.04 -5.71
CA ALA A 1011 -28.27 -29.66 -5.33
C ALA A 1011 -27.55 -28.89 -6.45
N ASN A 1012 -27.99 -27.66 -6.72
CA ASN A 1012 -27.26 -26.75 -7.61
C ASN A 1012 -25.95 -26.27 -6.95
N ARG A 1013 -25.00 -25.82 -7.76
CA ARG A 1013 -23.86 -25.04 -7.26
C ARG A 1013 -24.28 -23.60 -7.02
N VAL A 1014 -23.92 -23.06 -5.86
CA VAL A 1014 -24.23 -21.69 -5.47
C VAL A 1014 -22.95 -20.99 -4.96
N PRO A 1015 -22.76 -19.68 -5.21
CA PRO A 1015 -21.60 -18.96 -4.69
C PRO A 1015 -21.69 -18.78 -3.17
N ALA A 1016 -20.61 -19.10 -2.46
CA ALA A 1016 -20.49 -19.03 -0.99
C ALA A 1016 -20.35 -17.58 -0.48
N LEU A 1017 -21.43 -16.83 -0.61
CA LEU A 1017 -21.53 -15.41 -0.26
C LEU A 1017 -21.88 -15.23 1.23
N PRO A 1018 -21.21 -14.33 1.97
CA PRO A 1018 -21.74 -13.81 3.23
C PRO A 1018 -22.92 -12.86 2.97
N GLY A 1019 -23.49 -12.30 4.05
CA GLY A 1019 -24.58 -11.32 3.99
C GLY A 1019 -24.27 -10.15 3.05
N MET A 1020 -25.30 -9.58 2.43
CA MET A 1020 -25.13 -8.56 1.41
C MET A 1020 -25.09 -7.15 2.03
N PRO A 1021 -24.24 -6.22 1.52
CA PRO A 1021 -23.34 -6.35 0.37
C PRO A 1021 -21.97 -6.94 0.75
N VAL A 1022 -21.29 -7.59 -0.21
CA VAL A 1022 -19.91 -8.05 -0.01
C VAL A 1022 -18.96 -6.86 -0.14
N SER A 1023 -18.09 -6.69 0.86
CA SER A 1023 -17.06 -5.67 0.93
C SER A 1023 -15.66 -6.29 0.92
N ARG A 1024 -14.60 -5.47 0.84
CA ARG A 1024 -13.21 -5.96 0.94
C ARG A 1024 -12.87 -6.51 2.32
N ASP A 1025 -13.59 -6.08 3.37
CA ASP A 1025 -13.38 -6.54 4.74
C ASP A 1025 -13.90 -7.98 4.95
N ASP A 1026 -14.69 -8.50 4.00
CA ASP A 1026 -15.20 -9.88 3.97
C ASP A 1026 -14.24 -10.87 3.25
N ALA A 1027 -13.04 -10.41 2.83
CA ALA A 1027 -12.04 -11.26 2.17
C ALA A 1027 -11.63 -12.46 3.03
N GLY A 1028 -11.46 -13.64 2.41
CA GLY A 1028 -11.17 -14.86 3.15
C GLY A 1028 -11.17 -16.13 2.28
N PRO A 1029 -11.18 -17.34 2.89
CA PRO A 1029 -11.01 -18.59 2.16
C PRO A 1029 -12.13 -18.89 1.12
N ASN A 1030 -13.29 -18.25 1.25
CA ASN A 1030 -14.41 -18.37 0.32
C ASN A 1030 -14.57 -17.16 -0.62
N LEU A 1031 -13.84 -16.06 -0.39
CA LEU A 1031 -13.96 -14.79 -1.12
C LEU A 1031 -12.58 -14.22 -1.45
N LYS A 1032 -12.21 -14.24 -2.73
CA LYS A 1032 -10.94 -13.70 -3.23
C LYS A 1032 -11.18 -12.46 -4.09
N PHE A 1033 -10.52 -11.38 -3.74
CA PHE A 1033 -10.49 -10.15 -4.52
C PHE A 1033 -9.35 -10.19 -5.55
N PRO A 1034 -9.40 -9.38 -6.62
CA PRO A 1034 -8.32 -9.33 -7.59
C PRO A 1034 -7.05 -8.73 -6.97
N ARG A 1035 -5.93 -9.46 -7.04
CA ARG A 1035 -4.60 -9.01 -6.60
C ARG A 1035 -4.05 -7.91 -7.49
N PHE A 1036 -4.46 -7.90 -8.76
CA PHE A 1036 -4.12 -6.86 -9.74
C PHE A 1036 -5.25 -6.64 -10.75
N ARG A 1037 -5.25 -5.46 -11.39
CA ARG A 1037 -6.17 -5.12 -12.48
C ARG A 1037 -5.51 -4.27 -13.56
N GLY A 1038 -6.11 -4.22 -14.74
CA GLY A 1038 -5.69 -3.30 -15.79
C GLY A 1038 -6.69 -3.17 -16.93
N THR A 1039 -6.40 -2.23 -17.84
CA THR A 1039 -7.27 -1.87 -18.97
C THR A 1039 -6.47 -1.77 -20.26
N LEU A 1040 -7.05 -2.18 -21.38
CA LEU A 1040 -6.53 -2.02 -22.74
C LEU A 1040 -7.58 -1.31 -23.60
N ASP A 1041 -7.15 -0.32 -24.39
CA ASP A 1041 -8.07 0.50 -25.18
C ASP A 1041 -8.74 -0.31 -26.31
N PRO A 1042 -10.07 -0.22 -26.53
CA PRO A 1042 -10.98 0.75 -25.92
C PRO A 1042 -12.04 0.14 -24.98
N ASP A 1043 -12.19 -1.19 -24.92
CA ASP A 1043 -13.28 -1.90 -24.21
C ASP A 1043 -12.82 -3.04 -23.28
N VAL A 1044 -11.52 -3.25 -23.09
CA VAL A 1044 -10.99 -4.46 -22.44
C VAL A 1044 -10.47 -4.14 -21.03
N THR A 1045 -10.96 -4.86 -20.03
CA THR A 1045 -10.48 -4.80 -18.64
C THR A 1045 -10.13 -6.21 -18.17
N PHE A 1046 -9.05 -6.36 -17.40
CA PHE A 1046 -8.62 -7.64 -16.85
C PHE A 1046 -8.40 -7.58 -15.33
N PHE A 1047 -8.65 -8.69 -14.65
CA PHE A 1047 -8.58 -8.84 -13.20
C PHE A 1047 -7.87 -10.15 -12.84
N GLY A 1048 -6.71 -10.07 -12.17
CA GLY A 1048 -5.93 -11.24 -11.76
C GLY A 1048 -6.26 -11.68 -10.35
N PHE A 1049 -6.52 -12.98 -10.16
CA PHE A 1049 -6.96 -13.57 -8.90
C PHE A 1049 -5.91 -14.55 -8.33
N ASP A 1050 -5.92 -14.73 -7.01
CA ASP A 1050 -5.10 -15.71 -6.32
C ASP A 1050 -5.65 -17.14 -6.49
N LEU A 1051 -5.75 -17.61 -7.73
CA LEU A 1051 -6.28 -18.93 -8.11
C LEU A 1051 -5.43 -19.52 -9.23
N THR A 1052 -5.13 -20.82 -9.16
CA THR A 1052 -4.65 -21.57 -10.32
C THR A 1052 -5.85 -21.94 -11.21
N PRO A 1053 -5.67 -22.19 -12.52
CA PRO A 1053 -6.79 -22.57 -13.40
C PRO A 1053 -7.48 -23.87 -12.97
N GLU A 1054 -6.71 -24.81 -12.41
CA GLU A 1054 -7.22 -26.06 -11.83
C GLU A 1054 -8.10 -25.82 -10.60
N ALA A 1055 -7.69 -24.92 -9.70
CA ALA A 1055 -8.46 -24.59 -8.50
C ALA A 1055 -9.70 -23.72 -8.76
N ALA A 1056 -9.80 -23.09 -9.93
CA ALA A 1056 -10.97 -22.32 -10.36
C ALA A 1056 -12.07 -23.22 -10.96
N LEU A 1057 -11.67 -24.24 -11.72
CA LEU A 1057 -12.54 -25.27 -12.30
C LEU A 1057 -13.17 -26.18 -11.23
N TYR A 1058 -14.24 -26.88 -11.62
CA TYR A 1058 -14.70 -28.09 -10.94
C TYR A 1058 -13.79 -29.31 -11.23
N ASP A 1059 -13.37 -30.04 -10.19
CA ASP A 1059 -12.66 -31.33 -10.35
C ASP A 1059 -13.44 -32.52 -9.74
N PRO A 1060 -14.13 -33.33 -10.57
CA PRO A 1060 -14.81 -34.55 -10.12
C PRO A 1060 -13.87 -35.74 -9.85
N TYR A 1061 -12.55 -35.55 -9.86
CA TYR A 1061 -11.56 -36.63 -9.70
C TYR A 1061 -10.36 -36.27 -8.80
N HIS A 1062 -10.44 -35.19 -8.03
CA HIS A 1062 -9.32 -34.65 -7.24
C HIS A 1062 -8.57 -35.73 -6.44
N ARG A 1063 -7.33 -36.01 -6.87
CA ARG A 1063 -6.37 -36.80 -6.11
C ARG A 1063 -5.71 -35.89 -5.07
N ASP A 1064 -5.76 -36.26 -3.80
CA ASP A 1064 -4.92 -35.63 -2.78
C ASP A 1064 -3.44 -35.99 -3.06
N THR A 1065 -2.69 -35.02 -3.59
CA THR A 1065 -1.25 -35.17 -3.89
C THR A 1065 -0.38 -35.19 -2.62
N LYS A 1066 -0.91 -34.83 -1.45
CA LYS A 1066 -0.22 -34.91 -0.15
C LYS A 1066 -0.51 -36.24 0.58
N GLY A 1067 -1.48 -37.02 0.11
CA GLY A 1067 -1.93 -38.29 0.71
C GLY A 1067 -1.87 -39.47 -0.26
N GLY A 1068 -0.69 -40.08 -0.43
CA GLY A 1068 -0.47 -41.14 -1.42
C GLY A 1068 -1.47 -42.33 -1.38
N GLN A 1069 -2.24 -42.47 -2.46
CA GLN A 1069 -3.19 -43.56 -2.75
C GLN A 1069 -4.40 -43.68 -1.81
N THR A 1070 -5.37 -42.79 -1.96
CA THR A 1070 -6.81 -43.15 -1.82
C THR A 1070 -7.62 -42.42 -2.88
N LEU A 1071 -8.46 -43.14 -3.62
CA LEU A 1071 -9.57 -42.53 -4.36
C LEU A 1071 -10.65 -42.24 -3.33
N VAL A 1072 -10.99 -40.96 -3.14
CA VAL A 1072 -12.15 -40.54 -2.35
C VAL A 1072 -13.42 -40.98 -3.08
N ASP A 1073 -14.49 -41.37 -2.36
CA ASP A 1073 -15.79 -41.63 -2.99
C ASP A 1073 -16.31 -40.31 -3.61
N PRO A 1074 -16.97 -40.35 -4.79
CA PRO A 1074 -17.40 -39.14 -5.49
C PRO A 1074 -18.43 -38.29 -4.71
N ASP A 1075 -19.03 -38.86 -3.67
CA ASP A 1075 -19.98 -38.15 -2.79
C ASP A 1075 -19.25 -37.18 -1.82
N ASP A 1076 -17.93 -37.34 -1.63
CA ASP A 1076 -17.09 -36.67 -0.61
C ASP A 1076 -16.10 -35.62 -1.20
N HIS A 1077 -16.29 -35.16 -2.45
CA HIS A 1077 -15.47 -34.08 -3.05
C HIS A 1077 -15.56 -32.75 -2.27
N ALA A 1078 -14.50 -31.93 -2.27
CA ALA A 1078 -14.40 -30.69 -1.47
C ALA A 1078 -14.41 -29.37 -2.26
N ASP A 1079 -14.30 -29.43 -3.60
CA ASP A 1079 -14.02 -28.28 -4.46
C ASP A 1079 -14.98 -28.24 -5.65
N GLU A 1080 -16.06 -27.48 -5.51
CA GLU A 1080 -17.10 -27.27 -6.53
C GLU A 1080 -16.69 -26.24 -7.62
N GLY A 1081 -15.44 -25.77 -7.62
CA GLY A 1081 -14.97 -24.63 -8.43
C GLY A 1081 -15.27 -23.25 -7.83
N TRP A 1082 -15.18 -22.20 -8.65
CA TRP A 1082 -15.42 -20.81 -8.26
C TRP A 1082 -16.35 -20.07 -9.23
N PHE A 1083 -17.13 -19.14 -8.68
CA PHE A 1083 -17.88 -18.14 -9.43
C PHE A 1083 -17.13 -16.82 -9.48
N PHE A 1084 -17.13 -16.16 -10.65
CA PHE A 1084 -16.76 -14.76 -10.79
C PHE A 1084 -18.01 -13.90 -10.65
N VAL A 1085 -17.97 -12.93 -9.74
CA VAL A 1085 -19.13 -12.18 -9.26
C VAL A 1085 -18.98 -10.71 -9.62
N PHE A 1086 -19.97 -10.18 -10.33
CA PHE A 1086 -20.13 -8.76 -10.64
C PHE A 1086 -21.17 -8.17 -9.69
N GLN A 1087 -20.78 -7.20 -8.86
CA GLN A 1087 -21.66 -6.54 -7.90
C GLN A 1087 -21.71 -5.03 -8.15
N GLU A 1088 -22.92 -4.48 -8.23
CA GLU A 1088 -23.15 -3.04 -8.27
C GLU A 1088 -22.89 -2.36 -6.90
N PRO A 1089 -22.29 -1.15 -6.85
CA PRO A 1089 -22.03 -0.45 -5.59
C PRO A 1089 -23.30 -0.14 -4.78
N PRO A 1090 -23.43 -0.64 -3.53
CA PRO A 1090 -24.64 -0.52 -2.71
C PRO A 1090 -24.87 0.88 -2.12
N GLY A 1091 -23.91 1.80 -2.25
CA GLY A 1091 -24.02 3.17 -1.74
C GLY A 1091 -24.85 4.11 -2.64
N GLU A 1092 -25.02 3.77 -3.91
CA GLU A 1092 -25.78 4.56 -4.88
C GLU A 1092 -27.25 4.11 -4.91
N THR A 1093 -28.06 4.56 -3.93
CA THR A 1093 -29.51 4.32 -4.02
C THR A 1093 -30.07 4.99 -5.29
N ARG A 1094 -30.70 4.20 -6.17
CA ARG A 1094 -31.40 4.68 -7.36
C ARG A 1094 -32.91 4.42 -7.26
N PHE A 1095 -33.69 5.08 -8.10
CA PHE A 1095 -35.13 4.89 -8.17
C PHE A 1095 -35.56 4.72 -9.62
N GLY A 1096 -36.54 3.88 -9.90
CA GLY A 1096 -36.96 3.55 -11.26
C GLY A 1096 -37.94 2.39 -11.31
N LEU A 1097 -38.18 1.91 -12.53
CA LEU A 1097 -38.94 0.70 -12.83
C LEU A 1097 -38.15 -0.11 -13.86
N ASP A 1098 -38.34 -1.42 -13.86
CA ASP A 1098 -37.52 -2.31 -14.68
C ASP A 1098 -38.01 -2.45 -16.12
N ARG A 1099 -37.24 -3.14 -16.94
CA ARG A 1099 -37.52 -3.28 -18.37
C ARG A 1099 -38.67 -4.25 -18.60
N PRO A 1100 -39.58 -3.98 -19.56
CA PRO A 1100 -40.60 -4.94 -19.92
C PRO A 1100 -39.94 -6.23 -20.44
N THR A 1101 -40.20 -7.33 -19.74
CA THR A 1101 -39.84 -8.69 -20.14
C THR A 1101 -40.92 -9.26 -21.08
N ASP A 1102 -40.68 -10.43 -21.69
CA ASP A 1102 -41.64 -11.07 -22.60
C ASP A 1102 -42.98 -11.48 -21.92
N ASP A 1103 -43.04 -11.51 -20.58
CA ASP A 1103 -44.22 -11.86 -19.78
C ASP A 1103 -45.12 -10.62 -19.50
N GLU A 1104 -45.51 -9.92 -20.56
CA GLU A 1104 -46.33 -8.68 -20.53
C GLU A 1104 -47.68 -8.88 -19.79
N GLY A 1105 -47.87 -8.17 -18.68
CA GLY A 1105 -49.18 -7.98 -18.03
C GLY A 1105 -49.57 -8.97 -16.92
N THR A 1106 -48.60 -9.74 -16.41
CA THR A 1106 -48.78 -10.56 -15.20
C THR A 1106 -48.70 -9.71 -13.92
N ILE A 1107 -49.19 -10.19 -12.78
CA ILE A 1107 -48.95 -9.54 -11.47
C ILE A 1107 -47.60 -10.04 -10.94
N PRO A 1108 -46.71 -9.17 -10.43
CA PRO A 1108 -45.49 -9.58 -9.72
C PRO A 1108 -45.77 -10.59 -8.62
N TYR A 1109 -44.90 -11.60 -8.47
CA TYR A 1109 -45.07 -12.63 -7.46
C TYR A 1109 -45.09 -12.01 -6.05
N GLY A 1110 -45.97 -12.46 -5.15
CA GLY A 1110 -46.06 -11.93 -3.80
C GLY A 1110 -46.74 -10.55 -3.63
N VAL A 1111 -47.23 -9.91 -4.69
CA VAL A 1111 -48.09 -8.71 -4.60
C VAL A 1111 -49.56 -9.12 -4.49
N GLU A 1112 -50.29 -8.58 -3.51
CA GLU A 1112 -51.72 -8.86 -3.34
C GLU A 1112 -52.63 -7.86 -4.08
N SER A 1113 -53.79 -8.36 -4.51
CA SER A 1113 -54.91 -7.58 -5.06
C SER A 1113 -56.24 -7.96 -4.39
N ASP A 1114 -57.09 -6.96 -4.16
CA ASP A 1114 -58.45 -7.12 -3.63
C ASP A 1114 -59.43 -7.83 -4.60
N ALA A 1115 -59.04 -8.06 -5.86
CA ALA A 1115 -59.86 -8.70 -6.89
C ALA A 1115 -60.25 -10.15 -6.55
N THR A 1116 -61.43 -10.59 -6.99
CA THR A 1116 -62.07 -11.83 -6.49
C THR A 1116 -61.76 -13.10 -7.32
N ASP A 1117 -61.37 -12.96 -8.59
CA ASP A 1117 -61.13 -14.08 -9.52
C ASP A 1117 -59.64 -14.27 -9.88
N THR A 1118 -58.73 -13.56 -9.20
CA THR A 1118 -57.28 -13.54 -9.48
C THR A 1118 -56.54 -14.64 -8.69
N PRO A 1119 -55.51 -15.32 -9.24
CA PRO A 1119 -54.66 -16.24 -8.47
C PRO A 1119 -53.96 -15.50 -7.33
N ARG A 1120 -54.06 -16.01 -6.09
CA ARG A 1120 -53.46 -15.39 -4.89
C ARG A 1120 -52.25 -16.13 -4.33
N ILE A 1121 -51.94 -17.30 -4.88
CA ILE A 1121 -50.77 -18.14 -4.57
C ILE A 1121 -50.41 -18.84 -5.89
N SER A 1122 -49.12 -19.11 -6.11
CA SER A 1122 -48.66 -19.94 -7.23
C SER A 1122 -49.18 -21.38 -7.13
N ASP A 1123 -49.37 -22.03 -8.28
CA ASP A 1123 -49.38 -23.50 -8.32
C ASP A 1123 -47.96 -24.00 -8.00
N ALA A 1124 -47.84 -25.06 -7.21
CA ALA A 1124 -46.58 -25.46 -6.58
C ALA A 1124 -45.47 -25.92 -7.54
N ASP A 1125 -45.79 -26.11 -8.83
CA ASP A 1125 -44.85 -26.55 -9.87
C ASP A 1125 -44.10 -25.39 -10.56
N ASP A 1126 -44.55 -24.13 -10.40
CA ASP A 1126 -43.90 -22.91 -10.95
C ASP A 1126 -43.03 -22.16 -9.91
N ALA A 1127 -42.85 -22.73 -8.70
CA ALA A 1127 -42.17 -22.07 -7.57
C ALA A 1127 -40.65 -21.86 -7.74
N THR A 1128 -40.04 -22.37 -8.82
CA THR A 1128 -38.60 -22.27 -9.12
C THR A 1128 -38.20 -20.95 -9.80
N ARG A 1129 -39.02 -19.90 -9.63
CA ARG A 1129 -38.78 -18.57 -10.21
C ARG A 1129 -38.92 -17.43 -9.21
N VAL A 1130 -37.75 -16.87 -8.88
CA VAL A 1130 -37.43 -15.43 -8.83
C VAL A 1130 -38.20 -14.59 -7.79
N ALA A 1131 -37.64 -13.40 -7.51
CA ALA A 1131 -38.00 -12.49 -6.44
C ALA A 1131 -39.50 -12.17 -6.32
N GLY A 1132 -39.94 -11.91 -5.09
CA GLY A 1132 -41.32 -11.53 -4.78
C GLY A 1132 -41.41 -10.12 -4.23
N GLY A 1133 -42.53 -9.46 -4.50
CA GLY A 1133 -42.88 -8.12 -4.04
C GLY A 1133 -42.74 -7.09 -5.15
N TRP A 1134 -42.27 -5.90 -4.77
CA TRP A 1134 -42.14 -4.76 -5.69
C TRP A 1134 -40.88 -4.82 -6.58
N SER A 1135 -40.00 -5.81 -6.38
CA SER A 1135 -38.74 -5.98 -7.15
C SER A 1135 -38.95 -6.21 -8.64
N ASP A 1136 -40.06 -6.81 -9.03
CA ASP A 1136 -40.33 -7.22 -10.41
C ASP A 1136 -41.20 -6.18 -11.15
N LEU A 1137 -41.28 -4.95 -10.62
CA LEU A 1137 -42.15 -3.90 -11.15
C LEU A 1137 -41.56 -3.22 -12.40
N THR A 1138 -41.71 -3.89 -13.53
CA THR A 1138 -41.36 -3.34 -14.84
C THR A 1138 -42.27 -2.20 -15.32
N TRP A 1139 -41.78 -1.37 -16.25
CA TRP A 1139 -42.52 -0.32 -16.95
C TRP A 1139 -43.78 -0.82 -17.70
N ALA A 1140 -43.90 -2.12 -18.02
CA ALA A 1140 -45.12 -2.66 -18.64
C ALA A 1140 -46.32 -2.63 -17.67
N HIS A 1141 -46.10 -2.75 -16.37
CA HIS A 1141 -47.22 -2.82 -15.41
C HIS A 1141 -48.01 -1.51 -15.30
N VAL A 1142 -47.40 -0.37 -15.64
CA VAL A 1142 -47.98 0.99 -15.55
C VAL A 1142 -48.90 1.33 -16.74
N SER A 1143 -48.97 0.48 -17.78
CA SER A 1143 -49.73 0.77 -19.00
C SER A 1143 -50.33 -0.47 -19.66
N ASP A 1144 -51.62 -0.39 -20.01
CA ASP A 1144 -52.30 -1.39 -20.85
C ASP A 1144 -51.91 -1.33 -22.34
N ASP A 1145 -51.33 -0.21 -22.77
CA ASP A 1145 -50.83 0.05 -24.11
C ASP A 1145 -49.27 0.10 -24.11
N ASP A 1146 -48.65 0.23 -25.28
CA ASP A 1146 -47.19 0.36 -25.46
C ASP A 1146 -46.52 1.27 -24.39
N PRO A 1147 -45.63 0.76 -23.52
CA PRO A 1147 -45.05 1.53 -22.43
C PRO A 1147 -44.17 2.69 -22.90
N ALA A 1148 -43.70 2.69 -24.16
CA ALA A 1148 -43.02 3.84 -24.76
C ALA A 1148 -43.94 5.06 -25.00
N THR A 1149 -45.26 4.91 -24.81
CA THR A 1149 -46.23 6.03 -24.86
C THR A 1149 -46.41 6.73 -23.52
N VAL A 1150 -46.11 6.06 -22.40
CA VAL A 1150 -46.11 6.65 -21.05
C VAL A 1150 -44.99 7.68 -20.95
N ARG A 1151 -45.31 8.91 -20.54
CA ARG A 1151 -44.30 9.96 -20.29
C ARG A 1151 -43.92 10.09 -18.83
N TYR A 1152 -44.90 9.91 -17.95
CA TYR A 1152 -44.76 10.01 -16.51
C TYR A 1152 -45.56 8.89 -15.87
N VAL A 1153 -45.07 8.34 -14.75
CA VAL A 1153 -45.86 7.44 -13.91
C VAL A 1153 -47.00 8.24 -13.28
N ASP A 1154 -48.23 7.80 -13.51
CA ASP A 1154 -49.43 8.38 -12.90
C ASP A 1154 -49.85 7.54 -11.69
N VAL A 1155 -49.97 8.19 -10.53
CA VAL A 1155 -50.22 7.51 -9.26
C VAL A 1155 -51.72 7.25 -9.01
N THR A 1156 -52.62 7.96 -9.68
CA THR A 1156 -54.08 7.90 -9.43
C THR A 1156 -54.89 7.37 -10.60
N ASP A 1157 -54.51 7.70 -11.83
CA ASP A 1157 -55.31 7.46 -13.03
C ASP A 1157 -54.78 6.27 -13.85
N SER A 1158 -53.58 5.77 -13.54
CA SER A 1158 -53.01 4.54 -14.10
C SER A 1158 -52.09 3.80 -13.10
N PRO A 1159 -52.60 3.40 -11.92
CA PRO A 1159 -51.87 2.53 -11.01
C PRO A 1159 -51.58 1.17 -11.67
N PRO A 1160 -50.46 0.51 -11.35
CA PRO A 1160 -50.07 -0.73 -11.99
C PRO A 1160 -51.12 -1.82 -11.77
N GLY A 1161 -51.43 -2.57 -12.83
CA GLY A 1161 -52.51 -3.56 -12.82
C GLY A 1161 -53.94 -3.01 -12.66
N ARG A 1162 -54.14 -1.68 -12.69
CA ARG A 1162 -55.43 -0.97 -12.49
C ARG A 1162 -56.06 -1.10 -11.09
N GLU A 1163 -55.34 -1.61 -10.11
CA GLU A 1163 -55.88 -1.97 -8.78
C GLU A 1163 -54.93 -1.51 -7.64
N ASN A 1164 -55.43 -1.46 -6.39
CA ASN A 1164 -54.59 -1.12 -5.23
C ASN A 1164 -53.70 -2.31 -4.84
N TRP A 1165 -52.59 -2.47 -5.57
CA TRP A 1165 -51.53 -3.42 -5.25
C TRP A 1165 -50.83 -3.05 -3.94
N ARG A 1166 -50.64 -4.05 -3.06
CA ARG A 1166 -49.91 -3.92 -1.79
C ARG A 1166 -49.21 -5.22 -1.38
N VAL A 1167 -48.24 -5.10 -0.48
CA VAL A 1167 -47.60 -6.22 0.23
C VAL A 1167 -47.98 -6.10 1.71
N GLU A 1168 -48.63 -7.12 2.28
CA GLU A 1168 -48.99 -7.19 3.71
C GLU A 1168 -47.99 -8.03 4.52
N THR A 1169 -47.84 -7.71 5.81
CA THR A 1169 -47.00 -8.48 6.75
C THR A 1169 -47.54 -9.91 6.93
N GLY A 1170 -46.70 -10.92 6.69
CA GLY A 1170 -47.13 -12.32 6.60
C GLY A 1170 -47.46 -13.03 7.92
N ASP A 1171 -48.76 -13.21 8.21
CA ASP A 1171 -49.26 -14.11 9.26
C ASP A 1171 -49.35 -15.57 8.72
N ALA A 1172 -48.40 -16.43 9.12
CA ALA A 1172 -48.30 -17.85 8.72
C ALA A 1172 -49.49 -18.70 9.27
N PRO A 1173 -49.92 -19.86 8.68
CA PRO A 1173 -49.00 -20.93 8.20
C PRO A 1173 -49.46 -21.94 7.11
N ILE A 1174 -48.53 -22.50 6.31
CA ILE A 1174 -48.65 -23.85 5.70
C ILE A 1174 -47.30 -24.64 5.73
N ASP A 1175 -47.13 -25.46 6.76
CA ASP A 1175 -46.48 -26.80 6.76
C ASP A 1175 -45.15 -27.07 6.00
N ARG A 1176 -44.22 -26.12 5.90
CA ARG A 1176 -42.76 -26.40 5.75
C ARG A 1176 -41.99 -25.85 6.96
N PRO A 1177 -41.13 -26.63 7.66
CA PRO A 1177 -40.50 -26.16 8.91
C PRO A 1177 -39.39 -25.12 8.73
N ASP A 1178 -38.58 -25.25 7.66
CA ASP A 1178 -37.28 -24.58 7.54
C ASP A 1178 -37.19 -23.58 6.37
N ALA A 1179 -38.33 -23.07 5.88
CA ALA A 1179 -38.35 -21.95 4.93
C ALA A 1179 -38.10 -20.62 5.67
N THR A 1180 -36.87 -20.13 5.61
CA THR A 1180 -36.46 -18.84 6.20
C THR A 1180 -36.82 -17.63 5.37
N ASP A 1181 -37.10 -17.82 4.08
CA ASP A 1181 -37.43 -16.74 3.15
C ASP A 1181 -38.86 -16.24 3.40
N ARG A 1182 -38.93 -15.14 4.16
CA ARG A 1182 -40.16 -14.39 4.46
C ARG A 1182 -39.93 -12.93 4.13
N PHE A 1183 -40.98 -12.28 3.60
CA PHE A 1183 -41.06 -10.83 3.57
C PHE A 1183 -40.82 -10.27 4.98
N ASP A 1184 -39.91 -9.30 5.09
CA ASP A 1184 -39.57 -8.65 6.35
C ASP A 1184 -40.62 -7.56 6.66
N ASP A 1185 -40.73 -7.11 7.91
CA ASP A 1185 -41.65 -6.04 8.30
C ASP A 1185 -41.35 -4.71 7.54
N GLY A 1186 -40.18 -4.60 6.91
CA GLY A 1186 -39.76 -3.47 6.07
C GLY A 1186 -40.19 -3.50 4.60
N ASP A 1187 -40.79 -4.60 4.10
CA ASP A 1187 -41.25 -4.71 2.70
C ASP A 1187 -42.70 -4.27 2.49
N ALA A 1188 -43.43 -4.02 3.57
CA ALA A 1188 -44.82 -3.59 3.54
C ALA A 1188 -44.97 -2.19 2.90
N ALA A 1189 -45.41 -2.15 1.63
CA ALA A 1189 -45.72 -0.94 0.90
C ALA A 1189 -46.98 -1.10 0.04
N GLU A 1190 -47.70 0.02 -0.14
CA GLU A 1190 -48.95 0.14 -0.91
C GLU A 1190 -48.80 1.28 -1.94
N TRP A 1191 -49.20 1.02 -3.19
CA TRP A 1191 -49.11 2.01 -4.26
C TRP A 1191 -49.96 3.25 -3.95
N GLY A 1192 -49.39 4.44 -4.12
CA GLY A 1192 -50.09 5.71 -3.94
C GLY A 1192 -50.49 6.07 -2.49
N TYR A 1193 -50.01 5.32 -1.49
CA TYR A 1193 -50.28 5.63 -0.09
C TYR A 1193 -49.61 6.94 0.35
N ASN A 1194 -48.27 7.03 0.24
CA ASN A 1194 -47.49 8.26 0.44
C ASN A 1194 -46.10 8.18 -0.22
N GLY A 1195 -45.33 9.27 -0.19
CA GLY A 1195 -44.00 9.36 -0.81
C GLY A 1195 -42.96 8.37 -0.26
N ALA A 1196 -43.08 7.89 0.98
CA ALA A 1196 -42.20 6.85 1.52
C ALA A 1196 -42.54 5.46 0.97
N HIS A 1197 -43.82 5.14 0.80
CA HIS A 1197 -44.24 3.89 0.14
C HIS A 1197 -43.82 3.92 -1.33
N MET A 1198 -44.05 5.03 -2.04
CA MET A 1198 -43.59 5.18 -3.42
C MET A 1198 -42.06 5.10 -3.56
N ALA A 1199 -41.31 5.67 -2.61
CA ALA A 1199 -39.86 5.48 -2.53
C ALA A 1199 -39.48 4.01 -2.33
N ARG A 1200 -40.12 3.28 -1.39
CA ARG A 1200 -39.83 1.84 -1.16
C ARG A 1200 -40.16 0.98 -2.39
N ILE A 1201 -41.28 1.26 -3.06
CA ILE A 1201 -41.75 0.52 -4.25
C ILE A 1201 -40.80 0.73 -5.44
N THR A 1202 -40.33 1.96 -5.63
CA THR A 1202 -39.49 2.32 -6.79
C THR A 1202 -38.00 2.29 -6.48
N TRP A 1203 -37.60 1.86 -5.29
CA TRP A 1203 -36.19 1.76 -4.90
C TRP A 1203 -35.53 0.59 -5.64
N GLN A 1204 -34.58 0.93 -6.50
CA GLN A 1204 -33.83 -0.02 -7.30
C GLN A 1204 -32.71 -0.64 -6.45
N LEU A 1205 -32.69 -1.97 -6.41
CA LEU A 1205 -31.86 -2.76 -5.51
C LEU A 1205 -30.51 -3.09 -6.18
N PRO A 1206 -29.36 -3.03 -5.47
CA PRO A 1206 -28.05 -3.25 -6.10
C PRO A 1206 -27.91 -4.67 -6.64
N VAL A 1207 -27.75 -4.79 -7.96
CA VAL A 1207 -27.74 -6.09 -8.66
C VAL A 1207 -26.40 -6.80 -8.50
N ARG A 1208 -26.46 -8.14 -8.43
CA ARG A 1208 -25.30 -9.04 -8.40
C ARG A 1208 -25.51 -10.22 -9.33
N VAL A 1209 -24.57 -10.46 -10.24
CA VAL A 1209 -24.56 -11.63 -11.15
C VAL A 1209 -23.32 -12.47 -10.88
N SER A 1210 -23.44 -13.79 -10.97
CA SER A 1210 -22.35 -14.75 -10.73
C SER A 1210 -22.25 -15.72 -11.91
N ILE A 1211 -21.06 -15.86 -12.50
CA ILE A 1211 -20.77 -16.71 -13.66
C ILE A 1211 -19.75 -17.77 -13.23
N HIS A 1212 -19.97 -19.05 -13.53
CA HIS A 1212 -19.08 -20.12 -13.08
C HIS A 1212 -17.81 -20.20 -13.94
N ALA A 1213 -16.70 -20.67 -13.38
CA ALA A 1213 -15.45 -20.83 -14.12
C ALA A 1213 -15.59 -21.81 -15.31
N ASP A 1214 -16.34 -22.90 -15.14
CA ASP A 1214 -16.60 -23.92 -16.17
C ASP A 1214 -17.26 -23.34 -17.45
N ASP A 1215 -18.06 -22.27 -17.34
CA ASP A 1215 -18.67 -21.59 -18.49
C ASP A 1215 -17.62 -20.85 -19.37
N MET A 1216 -16.44 -20.59 -18.82
CA MET A 1216 -15.38 -19.75 -19.40
C MET A 1216 -14.05 -20.47 -19.61
N ILE A 1217 -13.84 -21.64 -19.00
CA ILE A 1217 -12.65 -22.49 -19.13
C ILE A 1217 -13.06 -23.83 -19.76
N PRO A 1218 -12.37 -24.34 -20.79
CA PRO A 1218 -12.70 -25.64 -21.37
C PRO A 1218 -12.36 -26.82 -20.43
N GLU A 1219 -13.27 -27.78 -20.30
CA GLU A 1219 -13.13 -28.98 -19.45
C GLU A 1219 -11.94 -29.88 -19.84
N GLU A 1220 -11.55 -29.86 -21.13
CA GLU A 1220 -10.37 -30.50 -21.68
C GLU A 1220 -9.54 -29.44 -22.44
N PRO A 1221 -8.24 -29.25 -22.14
CA PRO A 1221 -7.38 -28.38 -22.94
C PRO A 1221 -7.12 -29.03 -24.31
N PRO A 1222 -6.76 -28.23 -25.33
CA PRO A 1222 -6.70 -28.65 -26.73
C PRO A 1222 -5.48 -29.55 -27.11
N THR A 1223 -4.93 -30.30 -26.16
CA THR A 1223 -3.74 -31.14 -26.33
C THR A 1223 -4.06 -32.63 -26.41
N ASP A 1224 -3.50 -33.35 -27.38
CA ASP A 1224 -3.62 -34.81 -27.59
C ASP A 1224 -3.05 -35.71 -26.45
N ASP A 1225 -2.66 -35.15 -25.29
CA ASP A 1225 -1.94 -35.85 -24.21
C ASP A 1225 -2.88 -36.13 -23.00
N PRO A 1226 -3.22 -37.40 -22.68
CA PRO A 1226 -4.38 -37.74 -21.85
C PRO A 1226 -4.21 -37.61 -20.33
N ASP A 1227 -3.08 -37.10 -19.81
CA ASP A 1227 -2.81 -36.99 -18.36
C ASP A 1227 -2.17 -35.63 -17.96
N TRP A 1228 -2.51 -34.56 -18.68
CA TRP A 1228 -2.00 -33.20 -18.46
C TRP A 1228 -2.19 -32.66 -17.03
N ARG A 1229 -3.20 -33.17 -16.29
CA ARG A 1229 -3.51 -32.87 -14.87
C ARG A 1229 -2.47 -33.43 -13.88
N SER A 1230 -1.23 -33.66 -14.32
CA SER A 1230 -0.17 -34.29 -13.52
C SER A 1230 1.26 -33.85 -13.89
N VAL A 1231 1.42 -32.72 -14.59
CA VAL A 1231 2.75 -32.20 -14.99
C VAL A 1231 3.46 -31.53 -13.80
N ASP A 1232 3.93 -32.36 -12.87
CA ASP A 1232 4.97 -31.99 -11.92
C ASP A 1232 6.28 -31.75 -12.68
N ARG A 1233 6.71 -30.47 -12.76
CA ARG A 1233 7.91 -30.02 -13.47
C ARG A 1233 9.20 -30.73 -13.00
N SER A 1234 9.22 -31.33 -11.79
CA SER A 1234 10.41 -32.04 -11.28
C SER A 1234 10.78 -33.32 -12.05
N THR A 1235 9.95 -33.79 -12.98
CA THR A 1235 10.17 -35.05 -13.73
C THR A 1235 11.16 -34.93 -14.90
N PHE A 1236 12.18 -34.06 -14.80
CA PHE A 1236 13.23 -33.87 -15.81
C PHE A 1236 14.61 -34.38 -15.36
N LEU A 1237 14.72 -35.71 -15.17
CA LEU A 1237 16.01 -36.40 -15.09
C LEU A 1237 16.12 -37.46 -16.20
N PRO A 1238 17.14 -37.41 -17.09
CA PRO A 1238 17.31 -38.40 -18.14
C PRO A 1238 17.81 -39.72 -17.55
N GLY A 1239 16.91 -40.72 -17.46
CA GLY A 1239 17.25 -42.06 -16.99
C GLY A 1239 18.27 -42.75 -17.89
N GLY A 1240 19.50 -42.89 -17.42
CA GLY A 1240 20.56 -43.64 -18.10
C GLY A 1240 20.37 -45.16 -17.94
N ASP A 1241 20.22 -45.88 -19.06
CA ASP A 1241 20.31 -47.35 -19.10
C ASP A 1241 21.77 -47.79 -18.86
N GLY A 1242 22.06 -48.40 -17.70
CA GLY A 1242 23.42 -48.85 -17.31
C GLY A 1242 23.46 -49.85 -16.15
#